data_AF-A0A2P6W1W1-F1
#
_entry.id   AF-A0A2P6W1W1-F1
#
_cell.length_a   1.000
_cell.length_b   1.000
_cell.length_c   1.000
_cell.angle_alpha   90.00
_cell.angle_beta   90.00
_cell.angle_gamma   90.00
#
_symmetry.space_group_name_H-M   'P 1'
#
loop_
_entity.id
_entity.type
_entity.pdbx_description
1 polymer ?
#
loop_
_entity_poly.entity_id
_entity_poly.type
_entity_poly.pdbx_seq_one_letter_code
_entity_poly.pdbx_strand_id
1 'polypeptide(L)'
;MSEETDLSVLNTVNIKRFTESFLRDFTSQINKKSRSEWKVELGEELQERFNQESMNLIFSSADKELGRKQTLAAPGTRFFQQMLDITQGSFTSNHIELESGDLQLHKPEILEEASHLPEVNYNVSIGEFESETEKKALVFHFKGDIQTKASFHRERMQTVTIDPETGEHIPHLSERLLSHLPKLANSKKEHREPDIPKDKIRSAHEKAEDGIIDKIRPSVIAAQEEASISAEKRMGEISEKYKQRRKELDKQVKEKEEEINKWQEKYRRARKDSTKRKYTKNRREAEEELESLKEEVKEKKEKLGKEEQVKIDEVVDKNSVDVEIDLLGFTEISYETGKLNLVINDQDFDTHRKVSYIPATDSFHGLNCDLCEKDILDGAIPLISECEDIVCDSCSKKCRDCGKTICSEHKSSFKSCHICSEDICPNCITECSNCGEVACESHRADCSVNTNPACLFCGEECNQCTKFTCDDHLTVGEITEELYCSQHIEDCEKCGMSMSSRRSHSCIHCGDALCDKHRENCHECEESICQKHAYSCKDCTEDKIFCKDHGVNCIVCNEKLCEEHREKAGLKEGFTCEEHIQPCEICKIPYETISLENHRCPACTDFKPSDNVDVSEEIRNVLDEHSKAKVGLNSKLCVVYVPKRLRRGKIIVLNRKSGEKIRKGKIGLMNKLTGGP
;
A
#
# COMPACT_ATOMS: atom_id res chain seq x y z
N MET A 1 12.52 -16.82 -16.84
CA MET A 1 12.64 -17.71 -18.01
C MET A 1 13.84 -17.24 -18.81
N SER A 2 15.01 -17.73 -18.43
CA SER A 2 16.29 -17.42 -19.09
C SER A 2 16.39 -18.28 -20.34
N GLU A 3 16.34 -17.64 -21.52
CA GLU A 3 16.76 -18.27 -22.76
C GLU A 3 18.25 -18.58 -22.61
N GLU A 4 18.59 -19.85 -22.33
CA GLU A 4 19.88 -20.40 -22.69
C GLU A 4 20.01 -20.27 -24.22
N THR A 5 20.65 -19.18 -24.67
CA THR A 5 21.16 -19.12 -26.03
C THR A 5 22.22 -20.20 -26.17
N ASP A 6 21.81 -21.31 -26.76
CA ASP A 6 22.64 -22.41 -27.21
C ASP A 6 23.76 -21.87 -28.13
N LEU A 7 24.95 -21.69 -27.56
CA LEU A 7 26.16 -21.18 -28.24
C LEU A 7 26.69 -22.15 -29.32
N SER A 8 26.03 -23.29 -29.55
CA SER A 8 26.44 -24.30 -30.54
C SER A 8 26.15 -23.94 -31.99
N VAL A 9 25.41 -22.84 -32.26
CA VAL A 9 25.15 -22.37 -33.63
C VAL A 9 25.89 -21.08 -33.91
N LEU A 10 27.18 -21.20 -34.25
CA LEU A 10 27.91 -20.09 -34.90
C LEU A 10 27.17 -19.70 -36.19
N ASN A 11 26.50 -18.54 -36.18
CA ASN A 11 25.85 -17.98 -37.35
C ASN A 11 26.90 -17.85 -38.49
N THR A 12 26.53 -18.24 -39.72
CA THR A 12 27.39 -18.15 -40.92
C THR A 12 27.99 -16.76 -41.13
N VAL A 13 27.34 -15.70 -40.63
CA VAL A 13 27.88 -14.33 -40.62
C VAL A 13 29.11 -14.20 -39.74
N ASN A 14 29.11 -14.80 -38.54
CA ASN A 14 30.22 -14.75 -37.59
C ASN A 14 31.41 -15.58 -38.10
N ILE A 15 31.14 -16.75 -38.69
CA ILE A 15 32.16 -17.60 -39.33
C ILE A 15 32.89 -16.82 -40.43
N LYS A 16 32.15 -16.10 -41.29
CA LYS A 16 32.73 -15.26 -42.33
C LYS A 16 33.57 -14.12 -41.75
N ARG A 17 33.05 -13.39 -40.76
CA ARG A 17 33.78 -12.29 -40.11
C ARG A 17 35.09 -12.78 -39.49
N PHE A 18 35.04 -13.87 -38.75
CA PHE A 18 36.23 -14.49 -38.15
C PHE A 18 37.25 -14.91 -39.22
N THR A 19 36.80 -15.63 -40.25
CA THR A 19 37.67 -16.09 -41.35
C THR A 19 38.30 -14.91 -42.09
N GLU A 20 37.55 -13.82 -42.33
CA GLU A 20 38.09 -12.61 -42.95
C GLU A 20 39.12 -11.92 -42.07
N SER A 21 38.85 -11.76 -40.77
CA SER A 21 39.80 -11.16 -39.83
C SER A 21 41.09 -11.96 -39.79
N PHE A 22 41.00 -13.28 -39.58
CA PHE A 22 42.13 -14.19 -39.56
C PHE A 22 43.02 -14.03 -40.80
N LEU A 23 42.42 -14.12 -41.99
CA LEU A 23 43.18 -14.04 -43.24
C LEU A 23 43.86 -12.68 -43.41
N ARG A 24 43.19 -11.58 -43.01
CA ARG A 24 43.79 -10.24 -43.07
C ARG A 24 44.93 -10.06 -42.09
N ASP A 25 44.82 -10.58 -40.88
CA ASP A 25 45.86 -10.50 -39.85
C ASP A 25 47.16 -11.16 -40.34
N PHE A 26 47.05 -12.24 -41.12
CA PHE A 26 48.19 -12.87 -41.78
C PHE A 26 48.44 -12.38 -43.22
N THR A 27 48.14 -11.11 -43.51
CA THR A 27 48.46 -10.42 -44.78
C THR A 27 47.88 -11.04 -46.06
N SER A 28 46.87 -11.92 -45.94
CA SER A 28 46.27 -12.60 -47.08
C SER A 28 45.32 -11.69 -47.85
N GLN A 29 45.32 -11.80 -49.18
CA GLN A 29 44.41 -11.02 -50.04
C GLN A 29 43.11 -11.78 -50.30
N ILE A 30 41.98 -11.17 -49.98
CA ILE A 30 40.65 -11.79 -50.07
C ILE A 30 39.87 -11.19 -51.24
N ASN A 31 39.57 -12.03 -52.24
CA ASN A 31 38.71 -11.69 -53.37
C ASN A 31 37.34 -12.40 -53.23
N LYS A 32 36.32 -11.64 -52.84
CA LYS A 32 34.97 -12.16 -52.60
C LYS A 32 34.21 -12.32 -53.92
N LYS A 33 34.30 -13.49 -54.55
CA LYS A 33 33.56 -13.81 -55.79
C LYS A 33 32.05 -13.78 -55.61
N SER A 34 31.55 -14.21 -54.45
CA SER A 34 30.14 -14.16 -54.10
C SER A 34 29.93 -14.06 -52.58
N ARG A 35 28.67 -13.97 -52.14
CA ARG A 35 28.30 -14.00 -50.72
C ARG A 35 28.70 -15.31 -50.02
N SER A 36 28.93 -16.41 -50.75
CA SER A 36 29.24 -17.72 -50.18
C SER A 36 30.58 -18.31 -50.66
N GLU A 37 31.30 -17.64 -51.57
CA GLU A 37 32.55 -18.13 -52.14
C GLU A 37 33.62 -17.02 -52.22
N TRP A 38 34.76 -17.24 -51.58
CA TRP A 38 35.90 -16.33 -51.56
C TRP A 38 37.13 -17.01 -52.18
N LYS A 39 37.86 -16.30 -53.03
CA LYS A 39 39.19 -16.70 -53.48
C LYS A 39 40.21 -15.94 -52.64
N VAL A 40 41.12 -16.65 -52.00
CA VAL A 40 42.09 -16.09 -51.05
C VAL A 40 43.50 -16.43 -51.53
N GLU A 41 44.35 -15.43 -51.62
CA GLU A 41 45.80 -15.59 -51.80
C GLU A 41 46.44 -15.48 -50.43
N LEU A 42 47.08 -16.55 -49.96
CA LEU A 42 47.60 -16.63 -48.60
C LEU A 42 48.90 -15.84 -48.47
N GLY A 43 49.09 -15.16 -47.34
CA GLY A 43 50.39 -14.59 -46.97
C GLY A 43 51.43 -15.68 -46.68
N GLU A 44 52.72 -15.34 -46.76
CA GLU A 44 53.85 -16.30 -46.69
C GLU A 44 53.76 -17.27 -45.50
N GLU A 45 53.39 -16.76 -44.31
CA GLU A 45 53.25 -17.56 -43.09
C GLU A 45 52.12 -18.61 -43.19
N LEU A 46 50.99 -18.26 -43.80
CA LEU A 46 49.89 -19.19 -44.00
C LEU A 46 50.15 -20.17 -45.15
N GLN A 47 50.97 -19.80 -46.13
CA GLN A 47 51.35 -20.71 -47.22
C GLN A 47 52.09 -21.92 -46.69
N GLU A 48 53.01 -21.73 -45.74
CA GLU A 48 53.76 -22.81 -45.10
C GLU A 48 52.83 -23.69 -44.23
N ARG A 49 51.93 -23.07 -43.45
CA ARG A 49 51.02 -23.78 -42.54
C ARG A 49 49.94 -24.60 -43.26
N PHE A 50 49.35 -24.04 -44.31
CA PHE A 50 48.31 -24.72 -45.10
C PHE A 50 48.86 -25.49 -46.30
N ASN A 51 50.15 -25.36 -46.59
CA ASN A 51 50.85 -25.97 -47.73
C ASN A 51 50.19 -25.65 -49.09
N GLN A 52 49.70 -24.40 -49.25
CA GLN A 52 49.02 -23.91 -50.45
C GLN A 52 49.24 -22.41 -50.63
N GLU A 53 49.44 -21.93 -51.86
CA GLU A 53 49.58 -20.49 -52.16
C GLU A 53 48.23 -19.74 -52.20
N SER A 54 47.16 -20.43 -52.58
CA SER A 54 45.81 -19.86 -52.66
C SER A 54 44.72 -20.89 -52.41
N MET A 55 43.58 -20.42 -51.90
CA MET A 55 42.42 -21.24 -51.56
C MET A 55 41.12 -20.67 -52.13
N ASN A 56 40.14 -21.52 -52.43
CA ASN A 56 38.76 -21.10 -52.66
C ASN A 56 37.90 -21.55 -51.48
N LEU A 57 37.49 -20.60 -50.62
CA LEU A 57 36.69 -20.85 -49.43
C LEU A 57 35.20 -20.78 -49.74
N ILE A 58 34.44 -21.76 -49.24
CA ILE A 58 32.99 -21.81 -49.33
C ILE A 58 32.38 -21.81 -47.93
N PHE A 59 31.29 -21.07 -47.72
CA PHE A 59 30.65 -20.89 -46.40
C PHE A 59 29.24 -21.50 -46.32
N SER A 60 28.75 -22.15 -47.38
CA SER A 60 27.46 -22.84 -47.39
C SER A 60 27.59 -24.14 -48.18
N SER A 61 27.39 -25.29 -47.53
CA SER A 61 27.45 -26.61 -48.18
C SER A 61 26.08 -27.19 -48.54
N ALA A 62 24.99 -26.40 -48.47
CA ALA A 62 23.65 -26.88 -48.78
C ALA A 62 23.59 -27.42 -50.23
N ASP A 63 23.75 -28.74 -50.35
CA ASP A 63 23.58 -29.57 -51.54
C ASP A 63 24.54 -29.37 -52.74
N LYS A 64 25.83 -29.07 -52.50
CA LYS A 64 26.85 -29.14 -53.57
C LYS A 64 27.98 -30.10 -53.22
N GLU A 65 28.27 -31.05 -54.12
CA GLU A 65 29.55 -31.75 -54.13
C GLU A 65 30.67 -30.71 -54.25
N LEU A 66 31.51 -30.60 -53.22
CA LEU A 66 32.66 -29.70 -53.23
C LEU A 66 33.58 -30.10 -54.39
N GLY A 67 33.89 -29.16 -55.27
CA GLY A 67 34.88 -29.38 -56.32
C GLY A 67 36.27 -29.65 -55.72
N ARG A 68 37.13 -30.39 -56.42
CA ARG A 68 38.50 -30.78 -55.98
C ARG A 68 39.43 -29.63 -55.51
N LYS A 69 39.05 -28.37 -55.71
CA LYS A 69 39.81 -27.16 -55.32
C LYS A 69 39.01 -26.18 -54.43
N GLN A 70 37.97 -26.66 -53.78
CA GLN A 70 37.10 -25.87 -52.90
C GLN A 70 37.23 -26.38 -51.45
N THR A 71 37.42 -25.44 -50.53
CA THR A 71 37.60 -25.70 -49.10
C THR A 71 36.39 -25.15 -48.36
N LEU A 72 35.69 -26.01 -47.60
CA LEU A 72 34.59 -25.58 -46.75
C LEU A 72 35.14 -24.88 -45.51
N ALA A 73 34.73 -23.63 -45.27
CA ALA A 73 35.03 -22.85 -44.08
C ALA A 73 33.84 -22.90 -43.11
N ALA A 74 33.76 -23.98 -42.35
CA ALA A 74 32.73 -24.21 -41.35
C ALA A 74 33.30 -24.93 -40.11
N PRO A 75 32.70 -24.75 -38.92
CA PRO A 75 33.08 -25.50 -37.72
C PRO A 75 33.15 -27.01 -37.98
N GLY A 76 34.15 -27.69 -37.41
CA GLY A 76 34.38 -29.12 -37.61
C GLY A 76 35.10 -29.49 -38.92
N THR A 77 35.39 -28.54 -39.80
CA THR A 77 36.25 -28.78 -40.98
C THR A 77 37.73 -28.65 -40.60
N ARG A 78 38.59 -29.42 -41.29
CA ARG A 78 40.05 -29.36 -41.08
C ARG A 78 40.64 -27.96 -41.25
N PHE A 79 40.16 -27.21 -42.25
CA PHE A 79 40.60 -25.84 -42.50
C PHE A 79 40.24 -24.93 -41.33
N PHE A 80 38.98 -25.00 -40.86
CA PHE A 80 38.54 -24.17 -39.75
C PHE A 80 39.26 -24.52 -38.44
N GLN A 81 39.52 -25.81 -38.19
CA GLN A 81 40.30 -26.24 -37.03
C GLN A 81 41.74 -25.73 -37.10
N GLN A 82 42.40 -25.83 -38.26
CA GLN A 82 43.75 -25.29 -38.44
C GLN A 82 43.81 -23.77 -38.27
N MET A 83 42.78 -23.02 -38.71
CA MET A 83 42.71 -21.58 -38.43
C MET A 83 42.64 -21.33 -36.92
N LEU A 84 41.79 -22.07 -36.20
CA LEU A 84 41.67 -21.96 -34.74
C LEU A 84 43.01 -22.27 -34.05
N ASP A 85 43.68 -23.36 -34.44
CA ASP A 85 44.97 -23.77 -33.88
C ASP A 85 46.06 -22.70 -34.11
N ILE A 86 46.11 -22.10 -35.31
CA ILE A 86 47.06 -21.02 -35.63
C ILE A 86 46.76 -19.76 -34.80
N THR A 87 45.49 -19.40 -34.64
CA THR A 87 45.11 -18.25 -33.80
C THR A 87 45.37 -18.49 -32.31
N GLN A 88 45.26 -19.73 -31.84
CA GLN A 88 45.52 -20.08 -30.43
C GLN A 88 47.02 -20.21 -30.14
N GLY A 89 47.83 -20.62 -31.12
CA GLY A 89 49.27 -20.82 -30.95
C GLY A 89 50.14 -19.57 -31.13
N SER A 90 49.57 -18.43 -31.53
CA SER A 90 50.28 -17.16 -31.62
C SER A 90 50.06 -16.38 -30.32
N PHE A 91 51.09 -16.33 -29.46
CA PHE A 91 51.05 -15.48 -28.26
C PHE A 91 50.88 -14.02 -28.71
N THR A 92 49.72 -13.44 -28.43
CA THR A 92 49.45 -12.04 -28.79
C THR A 92 49.64 -11.16 -27.56
N SER A 93 50.56 -10.20 -27.67
CA SER A 93 50.59 -9.02 -26.82
C SER A 93 49.91 -7.89 -27.57
N ASN A 94 48.73 -7.48 -27.08
CA ASN A 94 47.95 -6.42 -27.69
C ASN A 94 47.85 -5.21 -26.74
N HIS A 95 47.60 -4.04 -27.31
CA HIS A 95 47.28 -2.84 -26.55
C HIS A 95 45.88 -2.35 -26.95
N ILE A 96 45.06 -2.00 -25.96
CA ILE A 96 43.72 -1.41 -26.15
C ILE A 96 43.63 -0.14 -25.29
N GLU A 97 43.29 0.97 -25.93
CA GLU A 97 42.91 2.19 -25.24
C GLU A 97 41.38 2.20 -25.10
N LEU A 98 40.90 2.39 -23.88
CA LEU A 98 39.49 2.52 -23.53
C LEU A 98 39.20 3.96 -23.14
N GLU A 99 38.83 4.75 -24.14
CA GLU A 99 38.37 6.11 -23.93
C GLU A 99 36.90 6.15 -23.50
N SER A 100 36.54 7.21 -22.78
CA SER A 100 35.16 7.48 -22.36
C SER A 100 34.17 7.53 -23.54
N GLY A 101 34.61 7.89 -24.75
CA GLY A 101 33.79 7.86 -25.97
C GLY A 101 33.49 6.46 -26.53
N ASP A 102 34.33 5.47 -26.23
CA ASP A 102 34.13 4.07 -26.63
C ASP A 102 33.22 3.31 -25.67
N LEU A 103 33.06 3.84 -24.46
CA LEU A 103 32.30 3.25 -23.38
C LEU A 103 30.97 3.98 -23.16
N GLN A 104 29.94 3.22 -22.79
CA GLN A 104 28.69 3.82 -22.36
C GLN A 104 28.87 4.35 -20.93
N LEU A 105 28.68 5.65 -20.71
CA LEU A 105 28.65 6.21 -19.36
C LEU A 105 27.36 5.80 -18.66
N HIS A 106 27.46 5.49 -17.37
CA HIS A 106 26.33 5.09 -16.54
C HIS A 106 26.13 6.02 -15.36
N LYS A 107 25.03 5.83 -14.64
CA LYS A 107 24.72 6.52 -13.39
C LYS A 107 25.05 5.60 -12.22
N PRO A 108 25.36 6.15 -11.03
CA PRO A 108 25.47 5.34 -9.83
C PRO A 108 24.18 4.57 -9.55
N GLU A 109 24.28 3.25 -9.41
CA GLU A 109 23.13 2.36 -9.21
C GLU A 109 22.26 2.79 -8.03
N ILE A 110 22.89 3.15 -6.90
CA ILE A 110 22.18 3.60 -5.70
C ILE A 110 21.31 4.85 -5.92
N LEU A 111 21.71 5.75 -6.82
CA LEU A 111 20.92 6.94 -7.18
C LEU A 111 19.75 6.58 -8.08
N GLU A 112 19.94 5.63 -9.01
CA GLU A 112 18.84 5.14 -9.84
C GLU A 112 17.82 4.35 -9.00
N GLU A 113 18.28 3.44 -8.15
CA GLU A 113 17.42 2.68 -7.25
C GLU A 113 16.66 3.58 -6.28
N ALA A 114 17.36 4.56 -5.66
CA ALA A 114 16.73 5.50 -4.76
C ALA A 114 15.66 6.35 -5.45
N SER A 115 15.87 6.76 -6.71
CA SER A 115 14.86 7.53 -7.49
C SER A 115 13.55 6.79 -7.73
N HIS A 116 13.51 5.48 -7.53
CA HIS A 116 12.31 4.65 -7.65
C HIS A 116 11.58 4.43 -6.31
N LEU A 117 12.16 4.86 -5.18
CA LEU A 117 11.53 4.74 -3.88
C LEU A 117 10.41 5.79 -3.72
N PRO A 118 9.23 5.43 -3.17
CA PRO A 118 8.12 6.38 -2.98
C PRO A 118 8.48 7.59 -2.11
N GLU A 119 9.51 7.44 -1.30
CA GLU A 119 9.97 8.41 -0.31
C GLU A 119 11.01 9.37 -0.88
N VAL A 120 11.42 9.19 -2.13
CA VAL A 120 12.45 9.93 -2.84
C VAL A 120 11.84 10.50 -4.11
N ASN A 121 12.06 11.78 -4.38
CA ASN A 121 11.36 12.49 -5.46
C ASN A 121 12.31 13.25 -6.39
N TYR A 122 13.49 12.70 -6.64
CA TYR A 122 14.43 13.26 -7.60
C TYR A 122 14.69 12.34 -8.78
N ASN A 123 15.15 12.92 -9.89
CA ASN A 123 15.67 12.23 -11.05
C ASN A 123 17.16 12.51 -11.22
N VAL A 124 17.90 11.54 -11.75
CA VAL A 124 19.34 11.68 -12.01
C VAL A 124 19.62 11.63 -13.50
N SER A 125 20.39 12.60 -13.98
CA SER A 125 20.90 12.66 -15.34
C SER A 125 22.41 12.86 -15.36
N ILE A 126 23.03 12.36 -16.44
CA ILE A 126 24.48 12.41 -16.64
C ILE A 126 24.82 13.68 -17.43
N GLY A 127 25.76 14.47 -16.92
CA GLY A 127 26.38 15.60 -17.61
C GLY A 127 27.68 15.20 -18.31
N GLU A 128 28.64 16.13 -18.39
CA GLU A 128 29.93 15.88 -19.03
C GLU A 128 30.88 15.06 -18.13
N PHE A 129 31.65 14.15 -18.75
CA PHE A 129 32.76 13.45 -18.12
C PHE A 129 34.07 14.19 -18.40
N GLU A 130 34.82 14.49 -17.34
CA GLU A 130 36.13 15.14 -17.39
C GLU A 130 37.22 14.10 -17.06
N SER A 131 37.96 13.64 -18.08
CA SER A 131 39.10 12.73 -17.91
C SER A 131 40.24 13.42 -17.14
N GLU A 132 40.75 12.80 -16.07
CA GLU A 132 41.81 13.36 -15.22
C GLU A 132 43.11 12.57 -15.36
N THR A 133 43.03 11.24 -15.26
CA THR A 133 44.22 10.38 -15.32
C THR A 133 43.93 9.10 -16.08
N GLU A 134 44.97 8.59 -16.75
CA GLU A 134 44.96 7.31 -17.42
C GLU A 134 45.55 6.24 -16.50
N LYS A 135 44.84 5.12 -16.34
CA LYS A 135 45.30 3.94 -15.61
C LYS A 135 45.55 2.80 -16.57
N LYS A 136 46.36 1.82 -16.12
CA LYS A 136 46.72 0.64 -16.89
C LYS A 136 46.28 -0.63 -16.20
N ALA A 137 45.91 -1.64 -16.97
CA ALA A 137 45.59 -2.99 -16.52
C ALA A 137 46.19 -4.04 -17.47
N LEU A 138 46.48 -5.23 -16.95
CA LEU A 138 46.88 -6.38 -17.75
C LEU A 138 45.76 -7.40 -17.75
N VAL A 139 45.31 -7.77 -18.95
CA VAL A 139 44.26 -8.75 -19.18
C VAL A 139 44.86 -10.03 -19.72
N PHE A 140 44.80 -11.10 -18.95
CA PHE A 140 45.30 -12.41 -19.33
C PHE A 140 44.15 -13.30 -19.83
N HIS A 141 44.36 -13.96 -20.96
CA HIS A 141 43.42 -14.90 -21.54
C HIS A 141 43.94 -16.32 -21.40
N PHE A 142 43.19 -17.16 -20.69
CA PHE A 142 43.54 -18.55 -20.43
C PHE A 142 42.59 -19.50 -21.14
N LYS A 143 43.14 -20.63 -21.61
CA LYS A 143 42.39 -21.83 -21.98
C LYS A 143 42.53 -22.84 -20.85
N GLY A 144 41.41 -23.14 -20.19
CA GLY A 144 41.30 -24.26 -19.27
C GLY A 144 40.74 -25.47 -19.98
N ASP A 145 41.53 -26.54 -20.08
CA ASP A 145 41.13 -27.80 -20.64
C ASP A 145 40.89 -28.83 -19.53
N ILE A 146 39.62 -29.23 -19.36
CA ILE A 146 39.21 -30.20 -18.34
C ILE A 146 38.94 -31.51 -19.05
N GLN A 147 39.83 -32.47 -18.85
CA GLN A 147 39.81 -33.76 -19.51
C GLN A 147 39.56 -34.91 -18.53
N THR A 148 38.94 -35.96 -19.02
CA THR A 148 38.99 -37.29 -18.40
C THR A 148 39.44 -38.29 -19.44
N LYS A 149 40.19 -39.31 -19.02
CA LYS A 149 40.62 -40.40 -19.89
C LYS A 149 39.45 -41.23 -20.46
N ALA A 150 38.24 -41.08 -19.90
CA ALA A 150 37.03 -41.80 -20.28
C ALA A 150 36.16 -41.11 -21.33
N SER A 151 36.55 -39.94 -21.86
CA SER A 151 35.90 -39.14 -22.95
C SER A 151 35.16 -37.86 -22.54
N PHE A 152 35.27 -37.38 -21.31
CA PHE A 152 34.85 -36.00 -21.00
C PHE A 152 35.94 -35.02 -21.41
N HIS A 153 35.61 -34.09 -22.30
CA HIS A 153 36.47 -32.99 -22.74
C HIS A 153 35.66 -31.70 -22.61
N ARG A 154 36.11 -30.76 -21.78
CA ARG A 154 35.48 -29.44 -21.64
C ARG A 154 36.56 -28.38 -21.72
N GLU A 155 36.54 -27.61 -22.80
CA GLU A 155 37.38 -26.42 -22.93
C GLU A 155 36.63 -25.19 -22.41
N ARG A 156 37.34 -24.34 -21.67
CA ARG A 156 36.85 -23.06 -21.16
C ARG A 156 37.86 -21.96 -21.43
N MET A 157 37.38 -20.92 -22.08
CA MET A 157 38.12 -19.67 -22.22
C MET A 157 37.78 -18.77 -21.06
N GLN A 158 38.80 -18.25 -20.38
CA GLN A 158 38.63 -17.38 -19.23
C GLN A 158 39.54 -16.18 -19.33
N THR A 159 39.07 -15.07 -18.80
CA THR A 159 39.82 -13.81 -18.82
C THR A 159 39.97 -13.30 -17.38
N VAL A 160 41.19 -12.91 -17.03
CA VAL A 160 41.53 -12.37 -15.71
C VAL A 160 42.25 -11.05 -15.91
N THR A 161 41.73 -9.98 -15.29
CA THR A 161 42.33 -8.65 -15.36
C THR A 161 42.98 -8.30 -14.04
N ILE A 162 44.21 -7.80 -14.08
CA ILE A 162 45.05 -7.46 -12.94
C ILE A 162 45.52 -6.01 -13.06
N ASP A 163 45.48 -5.28 -11.94
CA ASP A 163 46.21 -4.02 -11.80
C ASP A 163 47.72 -4.32 -11.69
N PRO A 164 48.58 -3.86 -12.62
CA PRO A 164 50.01 -4.15 -12.60
C PRO A 164 50.77 -3.49 -11.44
N GLU A 165 50.21 -2.47 -10.78
CA GLU A 165 50.82 -1.76 -9.66
C GLU A 165 50.49 -2.42 -8.32
N THR A 166 49.22 -2.79 -8.12
CA THR A 166 48.75 -3.36 -6.83
C THR A 166 48.71 -4.88 -6.83
N GLY A 167 48.62 -5.51 -8.01
CA GLY A 167 48.36 -6.94 -8.16
C GLY A 167 46.93 -7.36 -7.85
N GLU A 168 46.01 -6.39 -7.67
CA GLU A 168 44.60 -6.66 -7.40
C GLU A 168 43.85 -7.12 -8.65
N HIS A 169 42.85 -8.00 -8.45
CA HIS A 169 41.96 -8.44 -9.52
C HIS A 169 40.91 -7.36 -9.82
N ILE A 170 40.71 -7.07 -11.11
CA ILE A 170 39.69 -6.11 -11.58
C ILE A 170 38.62 -6.87 -12.38
N PRO A 171 37.71 -7.61 -11.73
CA PRO A 171 36.73 -8.45 -12.42
C PRO A 171 35.76 -7.63 -13.28
N HIS A 172 35.29 -6.48 -12.79
CA HIS A 172 34.38 -5.59 -13.53
C HIS A 172 34.98 -5.09 -14.85
N LEU A 173 36.29 -4.80 -14.87
CA LEU A 173 36.97 -4.43 -16.11
C LEU A 173 37.01 -5.61 -17.10
N SER A 174 37.18 -6.84 -16.61
CA SER A 174 37.12 -8.05 -17.45
C SER A 174 35.75 -8.19 -18.10
N GLU A 175 34.68 -8.05 -17.32
CA GLU A 175 33.29 -8.15 -17.79
C GLU A 175 32.95 -7.05 -18.79
N ARG A 176 33.37 -5.82 -18.48
CA ARG A 176 33.16 -4.65 -19.34
C ARG A 176 33.87 -4.80 -20.68
N LEU A 177 35.15 -5.21 -20.65
CA LEU A 177 35.92 -5.50 -21.84
C LEU A 177 35.22 -6.56 -22.70
N LEU A 178 34.88 -7.72 -22.11
CA LEU A 178 34.22 -8.81 -22.84
C LEU A 178 32.89 -8.38 -23.47
N SER A 179 32.13 -7.51 -22.78
CA SER A 179 30.86 -6.97 -23.28
C SER A 179 31.03 -6.02 -24.48
N HIS A 180 32.15 -5.29 -24.54
CA HIS A 180 32.43 -4.31 -25.61
C HIS A 180 33.45 -4.80 -26.65
N LEU A 181 34.04 -6.00 -26.48
CA LEU A 181 34.99 -6.62 -27.40
C LEU A 181 34.58 -6.54 -28.88
N PRO A 182 33.31 -6.77 -29.28
CA PRO A 182 32.91 -6.67 -30.69
C PRO A 182 33.05 -5.27 -31.28
N LYS A 183 32.90 -4.22 -30.47
CA LYS A 183 33.09 -2.82 -30.88
C LYS A 183 34.59 -2.50 -30.94
N LEU A 184 35.31 -2.89 -29.88
CA LEU A 184 36.75 -2.65 -29.74
C LEU A 184 37.59 -3.41 -30.78
N ALA A 185 37.14 -4.58 -31.24
CA ALA A 185 37.83 -5.36 -32.27
C ALA A 185 37.90 -4.66 -33.64
N ASN A 186 37.09 -3.61 -33.87
CA ASN A 186 37.14 -2.80 -35.09
C ASN A 186 38.01 -1.53 -34.95
N SER A 187 38.48 -1.23 -33.73
CA SER A 187 39.45 -0.14 -33.50
C SER A 187 40.83 -0.56 -34.04
N LYS A 188 41.66 0.41 -34.43
CA LYS A 188 42.99 0.13 -35.01
C LYS A 188 43.87 -0.56 -33.98
N LYS A 189 44.09 -1.87 -34.14
CA LYS A 189 45.11 -2.61 -33.40
C LYS A 189 46.49 -2.08 -33.79
N GLU A 190 47.20 -1.48 -32.84
CA GLU A 190 48.63 -1.26 -32.98
C GLU A 190 49.39 -2.34 -32.21
N HIS A 191 50.19 -3.14 -32.91
CA HIS A 191 51.19 -3.98 -32.25
C HIS A 191 52.30 -3.06 -31.71
N ARG A 192 52.21 -2.70 -30.44
CA ARG A 192 53.28 -2.01 -29.69
C ARG A 192 53.80 -2.92 -28.59
N GLU A 193 55.07 -2.74 -28.22
CA GLU A 193 55.58 -3.33 -26.99
C GLU A 193 54.79 -2.76 -25.79
N PRO A 194 54.46 -3.60 -24.79
CA PRO A 194 53.84 -3.12 -23.57
C PRO A 194 54.71 -2.05 -22.90
N ASP A 195 54.08 -0.99 -22.42
CA ASP A 195 54.77 0.05 -21.66
C ASP A 195 55.03 -0.39 -20.20
N ILE A 196 54.32 -1.44 -19.76
CA ILE A 196 54.51 -2.02 -18.43
C ILE A 196 55.81 -2.85 -18.37
N PRO A 197 56.69 -2.64 -17.36
CA PRO A 197 57.92 -3.41 -17.21
C PRO A 197 57.67 -4.92 -17.09
N LYS A 198 58.55 -5.72 -17.72
CA LYS A 198 58.44 -7.20 -17.76
C LYS A 198 58.32 -7.86 -16.38
N ASP A 199 58.99 -7.32 -15.36
CA ASP A 199 58.89 -7.86 -14.00
C ASP A 199 57.49 -7.70 -13.39
N LYS A 200 56.80 -6.58 -13.69
CA LYS A 200 55.40 -6.37 -13.28
C LYS A 200 54.45 -7.28 -14.04
N ILE A 201 54.69 -7.49 -15.34
CA ILE A 201 53.92 -8.45 -16.15
C ILE A 201 54.02 -9.86 -15.55
N ARG A 202 55.24 -10.30 -15.16
CA ARG A 202 55.44 -11.61 -14.52
C ARG A 202 54.70 -11.70 -13.18
N SER A 203 54.80 -10.68 -12.33
CA SER A 203 54.08 -10.66 -11.05
C SER A 203 52.57 -10.67 -11.24
N ALA A 204 52.05 -9.95 -12.23
CA ALA A 204 50.63 -9.93 -12.56
C ALA A 204 50.16 -11.27 -13.13
N HIS A 205 51.00 -11.95 -13.91
CA HIS A 205 50.72 -13.29 -14.42
C HIS A 205 50.56 -14.31 -13.30
N GLU A 206 51.46 -14.33 -12.31
CA GLU A 206 51.34 -15.21 -11.14
C GLU A 206 50.03 -14.98 -10.38
N LYS A 207 49.60 -13.71 -10.24
CA LYS A 207 48.28 -13.38 -9.67
C LYS A 207 47.12 -13.81 -10.57
N ALA A 208 47.28 -13.70 -11.87
CA ALA A 208 46.28 -14.14 -12.83
C ALA A 208 46.10 -15.67 -12.80
N GLU A 209 47.17 -16.44 -12.57
CA GLU A 209 47.14 -17.89 -12.35
C GLU A 209 46.28 -18.28 -11.14
N ASP A 210 46.41 -17.57 -10.02
CA ASP A 210 45.54 -17.77 -8.85
C ASP A 210 44.07 -17.51 -9.22
N GLY A 211 43.81 -16.39 -9.93
CA GLY A 211 42.46 -16.00 -10.34
C GLY A 211 41.79 -16.97 -11.32
N ILE A 212 42.55 -17.58 -12.25
CA ILE A 212 42.00 -18.56 -13.18
C ILE A 212 41.66 -19.88 -12.47
N ILE A 213 42.47 -20.30 -11.50
CA ILE A 213 42.20 -21.49 -10.69
C ILE A 213 40.86 -21.33 -9.98
N ASP A 214 40.61 -20.17 -9.36
CA ASP A 214 39.35 -19.90 -8.67
C ASP A 214 38.14 -19.87 -9.65
N LYS A 215 38.30 -19.29 -10.85
CA LYS A 215 37.24 -19.27 -11.87
C LYS A 215 36.92 -20.65 -12.45
N ILE A 216 37.91 -21.53 -12.60
CA ILE A 216 37.74 -22.86 -13.19
C ILE A 216 37.29 -23.90 -12.15
N ARG A 217 37.62 -23.71 -10.87
CA ARG A 217 37.31 -24.64 -9.78
C ARG A 217 35.86 -25.17 -9.79
N PRO A 218 34.80 -24.34 -9.97
CA PRO A 218 33.43 -24.84 -10.03
C PRO A 218 33.21 -25.85 -11.18
N SER A 219 33.84 -25.62 -12.34
CA SER A 219 33.74 -26.52 -13.50
C SER A 219 34.49 -27.84 -13.26
N VAL A 220 35.62 -27.78 -12.55
CA VAL A 220 36.40 -28.98 -12.17
C VAL A 220 35.63 -29.83 -11.19
N ILE A 221 35.02 -29.22 -10.16
CA ILE A 221 34.17 -29.94 -9.19
C ILE A 221 33.01 -30.63 -9.91
N ALA A 222 32.32 -29.91 -10.81
CA ALA A 222 31.23 -30.49 -11.59
C ALA A 222 31.70 -31.67 -12.46
N ALA A 223 32.87 -31.57 -13.10
CA ALA A 223 33.45 -32.67 -13.88
C ALA A 223 33.85 -33.86 -13.00
N GLN A 224 34.40 -33.62 -11.80
CA GLN A 224 34.75 -34.66 -10.84
C GLN A 224 33.52 -35.41 -10.32
N GLU A 225 32.42 -34.71 -10.03
CA GLU A 225 31.17 -35.32 -9.60
C GLU A 225 30.59 -36.21 -10.71
N GLU A 226 30.52 -35.71 -11.94
CA GLU A 226 30.03 -36.46 -13.10
C GLU A 226 30.90 -37.71 -13.39
N ALA A 227 32.22 -37.57 -13.33
CA ALA A 227 33.15 -38.68 -13.49
C ALA A 227 33.02 -39.71 -12.36
N SER A 228 32.82 -39.26 -11.11
CA SER A 228 32.63 -40.15 -9.95
C SER A 228 31.33 -40.95 -10.07
N ILE A 229 30.22 -40.32 -10.44
CA ILE A 229 28.94 -41.00 -10.66
C ILE A 229 29.07 -42.07 -11.76
N SER A 230 29.75 -41.74 -12.86
CA SER A 230 30.04 -42.69 -13.95
C SER A 230 30.90 -43.87 -13.46
N ALA A 231 31.97 -43.59 -12.70
CA ALA A 231 32.87 -44.58 -12.14
C ALA A 231 32.13 -45.52 -11.16
N GLU A 232 31.36 -44.98 -10.22
CA GLU A 232 30.60 -45.76 -9.23
C GLU A 232 29.61 -46.71 -9.90
N LYS A 233 28.88 -46.23 -10.90
CA LYS A 233 27.97 -47.07 -11.69
C LYS A 233 28.73 -48.23 -12.32
N ARG A 234 29.87 -47.95 -12.96
CA ARG A 234 30.65 -48.98 -13.64
C ARG A 234 31.31 -49.96 -12.67
N MET A 235 31.79 -49.48 -11.53
CA MET A 235 32.31 -50.31 -10.43
C MET A 235 31.23 -51.23 -9.89
N GLY A 236 30.01 -50.73 -9.67
CA GLY A 236 28.86 -51.55 -9.25
C GLY A 236 28.53 -52.66 -10.25
N GLU A 237 28.52 -52.35 -11.56
CA GLU A 237 28.33 -53.34 -12.62
C GLU A 237 29.42 -54.43 -12.63
N ILE A 238 30.69 -54.03 -12.44
CA ILE A 238 31.83 -54.95 -12.36
C ILE A 238 31.66 -55.86 -11.14
N SER A 239 31.44 -55.29 -9.95
CA SER A 239 31.33 -56.06 -8.72
C SER A 239 30.16 -57.03 -8.73
N GLU A 240 29.00 -56.65 -9.26
CA GLU A 240 27.86 -57.57 -9.38
C GLU A 240 28.17 -58.74 -10.34
N LYS A 241 28.85 -58.47 -11.47
CA LYS A 241 29.28 -59.52 -12.40
C LYS A 241 30.26 -60.51 -11.75
N TYR A 242 31.23 -60.05 -10.97
CA TYR A 242 32.18 -60.93 -10.27
C TYR A 242 31.51 -61.68 -9.10
N LYS A 243 30.60 -61.04 -8.38
CA LYS A 243 29.76 -61.69 -7.36
C LYS A 243 28.91 -62.82 -7.95
N GLN A 244 28.30 -62.61 -9.12
CA GLN A 244 27.53 -63.65 -9.82
C GLN A 244 28.42 -64.86 -10.17
N ARG A 245 29.64 -64.63 -10.69
CA ARG A 245 30.60 -65.70 -10.99
C ARG A 245 31.03 -66.47 -9.74
N ARG A 246 31.27 -65.80 -8.61
CA ARG A 246 31.59 -66.46 -7.33
C ARG A 246 30.43 -67.32 -6.83
N LYS A 247 29.18 -66.86 -6.97
CA LYS A 247 27.97 -67.64 -6.63
C LYS A 247 27.81 -68.88 -7.51
N GLU A 248 28.18 -68.79 -8.79
CA GLU A 248 28.17 -69.96 -9.69
C GLU A 248 29.16 -71.03 -9.23
N LEU A 249 30.35 -70.64 -8.77
CA LEU A 249 31.32 -71.57 -8.17
C LEU A 249 30.78 -72.20 -6.87
N ASP A 250 30.14 -71.41 -5.99
CA ASP A 250 29.49 -71.94 -4.77
C ASP A 250 28.39 -72.95 -5.10
N LYS A 251 27.64 -72.70 -6.18
CA LYS A 251 26.60 -73.61 -6.66
C LYS A 251 27.20 -74.96 -7.07
N GLN A 252 28.36 -74.99 -7.72
CA GLN A 252 29.03 -76.25 -8.10
C GLN A 252 29.41 -77.08 -6.86
N VAL A 253 29.94 -76.44 -5.80
CA VAL A 253 30.24 -77.11 -4.53
C VAL A 253 28.97 -77.67 -3.91
N LYS A 254 27.89 -76.87 -3.86
CA LYS A 254 26.60 -77.27 -3.29
C LYS A 254 25.96 -78.44 -4.06
N GLU A 255 25.99 -78.41 -5.39
CA GLU A 255 25.48 -79.50 -6.23
C GLU A 255 26.20 -80.82 -5.95
N LYS A 256 27.53 -80.78 -5.71
CA LYS A 256 28.31 -81.94 -5.29
C LYS A 256 28.01 -82.40 -3.86
N GLU A 257 27.81 -81.48 -2.92
CA GLU A 257 27.34 -81.82 -1.56
C GLU A 257 25.96 -82.51 -1.58
N GLU A 258 25.04 -82.05 -2.43
CA GLU A 258 23.75 -82.70 -2.66
C GLU A 258 23.90 -84.10 -3.29
N GLU A 259 24.89 -84.31 -4.17
CA GLU A 259 25.22 -85.62 -4.72
C GLU A 259 25.63 -86.61 -3.62
N ILE A 260 26.50 -86.19 -2.71
CA ILE A 260 26.92 -87.00 -1.54
C ILE A 260 25.72 -87.34 -0.65
N ASN A 261 24.84 -86.37 -0.40
CA ASN A 261 23.62 -86.57 0.36
C ASN A 261 22.67 -87.59 -0.31
N LYS A 262 22.55 -87.56 -1.63
CA LYS A 262 21.77 -88.57 -2.40
C LYS A 262 22.35 -89.97 -2.21
N TRP A 263 23.68 -90.12 -2.20
CA TRP A 263 24.33 -91.41 -1.94
C TRP A 263 24.10 -91.89 -0.50
N GLN A 264 24.13 -90.98 0.48
CA GLN A 264 23.80 -91.29 1.87
C GLN A 264 22.36 -91.77 2.05
N GLU A 265 21.40 -91.14 1.38
CA GLU A 265 19.99 -91.55 1.42
C GLU A 265 19.76 -92.89 0.73
N LYS A 266 20.39 -93.12 -0.44
CA LYS A 266 20.39 -94.43 -1.12
C LYS A 266 20.98 -95.53 -0.24
N TYR A 267 22.05 -95.23 0.51
CA TYR A 267 22.64 -96.15 1.48
C TYR A 267 21.66 -96.53 2.60
N ARG A 268 20.98 -95.54 3.20
CA ARG A 268 19.99 -95.77 4.27
C ARG A 268 18.83 -96.66 3.84
N ARG A 269 18.36 -96.51 2.59
CA ARG A 269 17.24 -97.27 2.03
C ARG A 269 17.61 -98.69 1.56
N ALA A 270 18.90 -99.01 1.43
CA ALA A 270 19.35 -100.29 0.87
C ALA A 270 19.16 -101.46 1.86
N ARG A 271 18.47 -102.52 1.42
CA ARG A 271 18.16 -103.72 2.24
C ARG A 271 19.25 -104.81 2.21
N LYS A 272 20.14 -104.81 1.21
CA LYS A 272 21.19 -105.83 1.03
C LYS A 272 22.58 -105.22 1.27
N ASP A 273 23.44 -105.97 1.96
CA ASP A 273 24.80 -105.50 2.31
C ASP A 273 25.70 -105.29 1.09
N SER A 274 25.54 -106.10 0.03
CA SER A 274 26.28 -105.90 -1.22
C SER A 274 25.96 -104.56 -1.89
N THR A 275 24.71 -104.10 -1.84
CA THR A 275 24.28 -102.79 -2.34
C THR A 275 24.79 -101.65 -1.45
N LYS A 276 24.78 -101.84 -0.13
CA LYS A 276 25.34 -100.86 0.82
C LYS A 276 26.82 -100.59 0.55
N ARG A 277 27.64 -101.63 0.34
CA ARG A 277 29.07 -101.49 0.02
C ARG A 277 29.30 -100.66 -1.26
N LYS A 278 28.49 -100.88 -2.31
CA LYS A 278 28.57 -100.10 -3.55
C LYS A 278 28.29 -98.61 -3.30
N TYR A 279 27.24 -98.27 -2.54
CA TYR A 279 26.94 -96.87 -2.23
C TYR A 279 27.97 -96.21 -1.32
N THR A 280 28.58 -96.94 -0.38
CA THR A 280 29.70 -96.42 0.42
C THR A 280 30.90 -96.08 -0.46
N LYS A 281 31.24 -96.93 -1.43
CA LYS A 281 32.32 -96.66 -2.37
C LYS A 281 32.05 -95.40 -3.20
N ASN A 282 30.87 -95.32 -3.83
CA ASN A 282 30.48 -94.14 -4.62
C ASN A 282 30.44 -92.85 -3.78
N ARG A 283 30.00 -92.93 -2.52
CA ARG A 283 29.99 -91.76 -1.62
C ARG A 283 31.42 -91.28 -1.32
N ARG A 284 32.35 -92.20 -1.05
CA ARG A 284 33.75 -91.87 -0.78
C ARG A 284 34.42 -91.23 -2.00
N GLU A 285 34.17 -91.77 -3.19
CA GLU A 285 34.65 -91.17 -4.45
C GLU A 285 34.10 -89.74 -4.63
N ALA A 286 32.81 -89.52 -4.36
CA ALA A 286 32.21 -88.19 -4.41
C ALA A 286 32.73 -87.22 -3.32
N GLU A 287 33.07 -87.73 -2.12
CA GLU A 287 33.70 -86.95 -1.05
C GLU A 287 35.13 -86.51 -1.44
N GLU A 288 35.92 -87.41 -2.04
CA GLU A 288 37.27 -87.11 -2.57
C GLU A 288 37.19 -86.06 -3.72
N GLU A 289 36.22 -86.19 -4.63
CA GLU A 289 35.95 -85.20 -5.68
C GLU A 289 35.53 -83.84 -5.11
N LEU A 290 34.69 -83.81 -4.05
CA LEU A 290 34.24 -82.58 -3.42
C LEU A 290 35.41 -81.82 -2.79
N GLU A 291 36.33 -82.52 -2.12
CA GLU A 291 37.50 -81.88 -1.50
C GLU A 291 38.40 -81.24 -2.56
N SER A 292 38.66 -81.95 -3.66
CA SER A 292 39.38 -81.42 -4.81
C SER A 292 38.66 -80.20 -5.42
N LEU A 293 37.34 -80.25 -5.56
CA LEU A 293 36.55 -79.14 -6.10
C LEU A 293 36.56 -77.92 -5.17
N LYS A 294 36.54 -78.13 -3.84
CA LYS A 294 36.57 -77.04 -2.86
C LYS A 294 37.87 -76.23 -2.96
N GLU A 295 39.01 -76.91 -3.10
CA GLU A 295 40.28 -76.20 -3.27
C GLU A 295 40.36 -75.48 -4.62
N GLU A 296 39.91 -76.10 -5.71
CA GLU A 296 39.86 -75.46 -7.03
C GLU A 296 38.94 -74.21 -7.04
N VAL A 297 37.78 -74.31 -6.39
CA VAL A 297 36.84 -73.19 -6.26
C VAL A 297 37.44 -72.06 -5.43
N LYS A 298 38.16 -72.38 -4.35
CA LYS A 298 38.84 -71.39 -3.52
C LYS A 298 39.91 -70.63 -4.32
N GLU A 299 40.78 -71.34 -5.04
CA GLU A 299 41.78 -70.72 -5.91
C GLU A 299 41.14 -69.84 -7.00
N LYS A 300 40.07 -70.32 -7.66
CA LYS A 300 39.33 -69.54 -8.66
C LYS A 300 38.71 -68.29 -8.06
N LYS A 301 38.16 -68.36 -6.85
CA LYS A 301 37.58 -67.20 -6.15
C LYS A 301 38.63 -66.13 -5.83
N GLU A 302 39.81 -66.55 -5.37
CA GLU A 302 40.93 -65.62 -5.13
C GLU A 302 41.38 -64.94 -6.43
N LYS A 303 41.50 -65.71 -7.53
CA LYS A 303 41.82 -65.16 -8.85
C LYS A 303 40.77 -64.16 -9.32
N LEU A 304 39.49 -64.49 -9.20
CA LEU A 304 38.39 -63.58 -9.52
C LEU A 304 38.43 -62.30 -8.68
N GLY A 305 38.80 -62.37 -7.40
CA GLY A 305 38.96 -61.20 -6.54
C GLY A 305 40.08 -60.26 -7.02
N LYS A 306 41.23 -60.82 -7.42
CA LYS A 306 42.33 -60.03 -8.00
C LYS A 306 41.94 -59.38 -9.32
N GLU A 307 41.27 -60.12 -10.20
CA GLU A 307 40.78 -59.58 -11.49
C GLU A 307 39.72 -58.49 -11.32
N GLU A 308 38.85 -58.61 -10.31
CA GLU A 308 37.86 -57.59 -9.95
C GLU A 308 38.56 -56.29 -9.54
N GLN A 309 39.55 -56.37 -8.64
CA GLN A 309 40.27 -55.19 -8.16
C GLN A 309 40.99 -54.46 -9.31
N VAL A 310 41.72 -55.18 -10.16
CA VAL A 310 42.41 -54.59 -11.32
C VAL A 310 41.44 -53.83 -12.22
N LYS A 311 40.22 -54.37 -12.45
CA LYS A 311 39.22 -53.69 -13.27
C LYS A 311 38.60 -52.48 -12.60
N ILE A 312 38.44 -52.51 -11.28
CA ILE A 312 37.99 -51.35 -10.51
C ILE A 312 39.05 -50.24 -10.59
N ASP A 313 40.33 -50.57 -10.39
CA ASP A 313 41.43 -49.61 -10.46
C ASP A 313 41.54 -48.99 -11.87
N GLU A 314 41.36 -49.78 -12.93
CA GLU A 314 41.29 -49.28 -14.32
C GLU A 314 40.12 -48.30 -14.53
N VAL A 315 38.98 -48.50 -13.86
CA VAL A 315 37.83 -47.59 -13.96
C VAL A 315 38.12 -46.29 -13.22
N VAL A 316 38.71 -46.36 -12.03
CA VAL A 316 39.09 -45.18 -11.25
C VAL A 316 40.09 -44.33 -12.03
N ASP A 317 41.16 -44.94 -12.57
CA ASP A 317 42.16 -44.20 -13.36
C ASP A 317 41.54 -43.56 -14.62
N LYS A 318 40.64 -44.28 -15.31
CA LYS A 318 39.96 -43.74 -16.50
C LYS A 318 39.04 -42.57 -16.21
N ASN A 319 38.49 -42.47 -15.00
CA ASN A 319 37.60 -41.39 -14.58
C ASN A 319 38.31 -40.34 -13.73
N SER A 320 39.66 -40.35 -13.68
CA SER A 320 40.41 -39.22 -13.15
C SER A 320 40.19 -37.99 -14.04
N VAL A 321 40.10 -36.82 -13.39
CA VAL A 321 39.95 -35.52 -14.05
C VAL A 321 41.30 -34.83 -14.05
N ASP A 322 41.82 -34.58 -15.24
CA ASP A 322 43.04 -33.82 -15.49
C ASP A 322 42.65 -32.41 -15.94
N VAL A 323 43.37 -31.39 -15.46
CA VAL A 323 43.12 -29.98 -15.79
C VAL A 323 44.42 -29.37 -16.29
N GLU A 324 44.41 -28.90 -17.53
CA GLU A 324 45.52 -28.15 -18.14
C GLU A 324 45.07 -26.69 -18.30
N ILE A 325 45.95 -25.76 -17.93
CA ILE A 325 45.68 -24.31 -18.03
C ILE A 325 46.79 -23.70 -18.87
N ASP A 326 46.43 -23.23 -20.05
CA ASP A 326 47.35 -22.59 -21.00
C ASP A 326 47.08 -21.08 -21.07
N LEU A 327 48.14 -20.28 -20.95
CA LEU A 327 48.07 -18.86 -21.28
C LEU A 327 48.09 -18.68 -22.80
N LEU A 328 47.04 -18.08 -23.36
CA LEU A 328 46.95 -17.79 -24.78
C LEU A 328 47.60 -16.46 -25.16
N GLY A 329 47.57 -15.50 -24.24
CA GLY A 329 48.12 -14.17 -24.46
C GLY A 329 47.67 -13.20 -23.38
N PHE A 330 48.20 -11.98 -23.46
CA PHE A 330 47.77 -10.89 -22.61
C PHE A 330 47.58 -9.59 -23.39
N THR A 331 46.72 -8.72 -22.89
CA THR A 331 46.44 -7.42 -23.45
C THR A 331 46.71 -6.35 -22.41
N GLU A 332 47.54 -5.36 -22.73
CA GLU A 332 47.65 -4.13 -21.94
C GLU A 332 46.46 -3.23 -22.26
N ILE A 333 45.74 -2.81 -21.24
CA ILE A 333 44.61 -1.90 -21.37
C ILE A 333 44.94 -0.60 -20.69
N SER A 334 44.84 0.49 -21.44
CA SER A 334 44.79 1.84 -20.93
C SER A 334 43.33 2.28 -20.78
N TYR A 335 42.95 2.85 -19.65
CA TYR A 335 41.58 3.33 -19.42
C TYR A 335 41.55 4.63 -18.62
N GLU A 336 40.58 5.48 -18.96
CA GLU A 336 40.41 6.78 -18.32
C GLU A 336 39.78 6.67 -16.94
N THR A 337 40.21 7.55 -16.04
CA THR A 337 39.58 7.83 -14.75
C THR A 337 39.40 9.34 -14.61
N GLY A 338 38.29 9.77 -14.03
CA GLY A 338 38.00 11.20 -13.97
C GLY A 338 36.80 11.54 -13.13
N LYS A 339 36.18 12.68 -13.45
CA LYS A 339 34.99 13.19 -12.77
C LYS A 339 33.79 13.14 -13.69
N LEU A 340 32.69 12.58 -13.21
CA LEU A 340 31.40 12.64 -13.88
C LEU A 340 30.55 13.72 -13.22
N ASN A 341 30.05 14.65 -14.03
CA ASN A 341 29.04 15.60 -13.58
C ASN A 341 27.69 14.90 -13.53
N LEU A 342 27.08 14.81 -12.35
CA LEU A 342 25.71 14.37 -12.14
C LEU A 342 24.82 15.58 -11.93
N VAL A 343 23.65 15.56 -12.55
CA VAL A 343 22.57 16.53 -12.32
C VAL A 343 21.43 15.78 -11.65
N ILE A 344 21.15 16.15 -10.41
CA ILE A 344 20.10 15.55 -9.59
C ILE A 344 19.00 16.61 -9.44
N ASN A 345 17.86 16.35 -10.07
CA ASN A 345 16.71 17.26 -10.13
C ASN A 345 15.62 16.73 -9.20
N ASP A 346 15.32 17.47 -8.14
CA ASP A 346 14.10 17.34 -7.33
C ASP A 346 13.07 18.37 -7.82
N GLN A 347 11.80 18.21 -7.45
CA GLN A 347 10.72 19.13 -7.87
C GLN A 347 11.04 20.61 -7.60
N ASP A 348 11.81 20.86 -6.54
CA ASP A 348 12.15 22.20 -6.06
C ASP A 348 13.57 22.65 -6.45
N PHE A 349 14.50 21.73 -6.78
CA PHE A 349 15.94 22.03 -6.86
C PHE A 349 16.69 21.27 -7.95
N ASP A 350 17.66 21.95 -8.58
CA ASP A 350 18.66 21.36 -9.47
C ASP A 350 20.04 21.39 -8.81
N THR A 351 20.52 20.22 -8.34
CA THR A 351 21.83 20.12 -7.70
C THR A 351 22.83 19.42 -8.59
N HIS A 352 24.01 20.03 -8.74
CA HIS A 352 25.12 19.49 -9.53
C HIS A 352 26.16 18.88 -8.59
N ARG A 353 26.59 17.66 -8.89
CA ARG A 353 27.67 16.99 -8.13
C ARG A 353 28.68 16.34 -9.05
N LYS A 354 29.95 16.54 -8.73
CA LYS A 354 31.07 15.85 -9.38
C LYS A 354 31.41 14.61 -8.58
N VAL A 355 31.23 13.44 -9.17
CA VAL A 355 31.66 12.16 -8.58
C VAL A 355 32.88 11.63 -9.31
N SER A 356 33.78 10.98 -8.59
CA SER A 356 34.85 10.21 -9.21
C SER A 356 34.24 9.04 -9.96
N TYR A 357 34.59 8.86 -11.23
CA TYR A 357 34.05 7.81 -12.08
C TYR A 357 35.15 7.14 -12.89
N ILE A 358 35.07 5.82 -12.98
CA ILE A 358 35.93 4.99 -13.83
C ILE A 358 35.02 4.26 -14.84
N PRO A 359 34.87 4.78 -16.08
CA PRO A 359 33.97 4.19 -17.09
C PRO A 359 34.24 2.71 -17.39
N ALA A 360 35.51 2.28 -17.25
CA ALA A 360 35.94 0.93 -17.61
C ALA A 360 35.56 -0.13 -16.56
N THR A 361 35.39 0.26 -15.29
CA THR A 361 34.93 -0.62 -14.20
C THR A 361 33.51 -0.31 -13.74
N ASP A 362 32.95 0.80 -14.20
CA ASP A 362 31.68 1.34 -13.76
C ASP A 362 31.62 1.67 -12.26
N SER A 363 32.77 2.04 -11.69
CA SER A 363 32.88 2.37 -10.27
C SER A 363 32.77 3.87 -10.01
N PHE A 364 31.99 4.25 -9.00
CA PHE A 364 31.73 5.62 -8.59
C PHE A 364 32.16 5.83 -7.14
N HIS A 365 32.77 6.98 -6.85
CA HIS A 365 33.16 7.37 -5.48
C HIS A 365 33.06 8.89 -5.27
N GLY A 366 33.01 9.32 -4.01
CA GLY A 366 33.10 10.71 -3.60
C GLY A 366 31.79 11.49 -3.69
N LEU A 367 30.63 10.81 -3.68
CA LEU A 367 29.36 11.48 -3.44
C LEU A 367 29.12 11.54 -1.94
N ASN A 368 29.78 12.50 -1.30
CA ASN A 368 29.76 12.59 0.15
C ASN A 368 28.45 13.21 0.65
N CYS A 369 27.98 12.75 1.80
CA CYS A 369 26.96 13.44 2.57
C CYS A 369 27.51 14.79 3.02
N ASP A 370 26.79 15.86 2.67
CA ASP A 370 27.19 17.24 2.98
C ASP A 370 27.25 17.51 4.51
N LEU A 371 26.71 16.60 5.34
CA LEU A 371 26.77 16.68 6.81
C LEU A 371 27.78 15.77 7.48
N CYS A 372 27.82 14.47 7.16
CA CYS A 372 28.72 13.52 7.84
C CYS A 372 29.98 13.18 7.04
N GLU A 373 30.13 13.77 5.84
CA GLU A 373 31.25 13.57 4.90
C GLU A 373 31.49 12.13 4.45
N LYS A 374 30.63 11.17 4.84
CA LYS A 374 30.69 9.79 4.38
C LYS A 374 30.21 9.68 2.95
N ASP A 375 30.86 8.82 2.17
CA ASP A 375 30.43 8.51 0.81
C ASP A 375 29.06 7.81 0.86
N ILE A 376 28.06 8.42 0.24
CA ILE A 376 26.69 7.89 0.21
C ILE A 376 26.63 6.64 -0.67
N LEU A 377 27.53 6.52 -1.64
CA LEU A 377 27.61 5.37 -2.54
C LEU A 377 27.92 4.06 -1.81
N ASP A 378 28.41 4.13 -0.56
CA ASP A 378 28.64 2.98 0.32
C ASP A 378 27.36 2.50 1.04
N GLY A 379 26.22 2.52 0.33
CA GLY A 379 24.97 1.89 0.77
C GLY A 379 24.02 2.75 1.61
N ALA A 380 24.20 4.08 1.62
CA ALA A 380 23.24 4.99 2.26
C ALA A 380 22.25 5.56 1.24
N ILE A 381 21.00 5.83 1.65
CA ILE A 381 20.01 6.41 0.75
C ILE A 381 20.29 7.91 0.59
N PRO A 382 20.59 8.41 -0.63
CA PRO A 382 20.77 9.83 -0.89
C PRO A 382 19.43 10.55 -0.86
N LEU A 383 19.35 11.66 -0.13
CA LEU A 383 18.19 12.54 -0.07
C LEU A 383 18.63 14.00 -0.31
N ILE A 384 17.81 14.78 -0.99
CA ILE A 384 18.01 16.23 -1.13
C ILE A 384 17.27 16.92 0.00
N SER A 385 17.97 17.74 0.77
CA SER A 385 17.37 18.56 1.82
C SER A 385 16.83 19.88 1.27
N GLU A 386 15.97 20.58 2.05
CA GLU A 386 15.50 21.94 1.70
C GLU A 386 16.64 22.96 1.50
N CYS A 387 17.87 22.64 1.91
CA CYS A 387 19.04 23.50 1.77
C CYS A 387 19.86 23.19 0.51
N GLU A 388 19.32 22.38 -0.42
CA GLU A 388 19.99 21.92 -1.66
C GLU A 388 21.19 20.97 -1.42
N ASP A 389 21.41 20.60 -0.16
CA ASP A 389 22.43 19.64 0.25
C ASP A 389 21.96 18.19 0.03
N ILE A 390 22.89 17.34 -0.40
CA ILE A 390 22.70 15.90 -0.49
C ILE A 390 23.15 15.28 0.82
N VAL A 391 22.20 14.65 1.50
CA VAL A 391 22.41 14.03 2.80
C VAL A 391 22.04 12.56 2.76
N CYS A 392 22.74 11.74 3.55
CA CYS A 392 22.28 10.39 3.80
C CYS A 392 21.02 10.39 4.68
N ASP A 393 20.21 9.35 4.55
CA ASP A 393 19.05 9.05 5.39
C ASP A 393 19.30 9.30 6.88
N SER A 394 20.41 8.80 7.43
CA SER A 394 20.77 8.95 8.85
C SER A 394 21.06 10.40 9.29
N CYS A 395 21.44 11.26 8.36
CA CYS A 395 21.68 12.69 8.61
C CYS A 395 20.45 13.56 8.33
N SER A 396 19.31 12.95 7.99
CA SER A 396 18.11 13.64 7.55
C SER A 396 16.88 13.28 8.38
N LYS A 397 15.86 14.13 8.31
CA LYS A 397 14.50 13.86 8.79
C LYS A 397 13.50 14.33 7.76
N LYS A 398 12.30 13.74 7.73
CA LYS A 398 11.21 14.14 6.84
C LYS A 398 10.09 14.78 7.64
N CYS A 399 9.54 15.87 7.13
CA CYS A 399 8.33 16.45 7.67
C CYS A 399 7.16 15.50 7.42
N ARG A 400 6.40 15.16 8.46
CA ARG A 400 5.18 14.34 8.35
C ARG A 400 4.19 14.88 7.32
N ASP A 401 3.92 16.18 7.34
CA ASP A 401 2.81 16.75 6.57
C ASP A 401 3.15 17.02 5.09
N CYS A 402 4.29 17.64 4.81
CA CYS A 402 4.69 17.99 3.44
C CYS A 402 5.73 17.05 2.80
N GLY A 403 6.27 16.07 3.54
CA GLY A 403 7.27 15.13 3.05
C GLY A 403 8.68 15.70 2.84
N LYS A 404 8.86 17.02 3.01
CA LYS A 404 10.15 17.68 2.79
C LYS A 404 11.24 17.14 3.71
N THR A 405 12.41 16.91 3.15
CA THR A 405 13.59 16.41 3.88
C THR A 405 14.39 17.58 4.42
N ILE A 406 14.85 17.49 5.67
CA ILE A 406 15.76 18.47 6.24
C ILE A 406 16.98 17.80 6.86
N CYS A 407 18.10 18.49 6.74
CA CYS A 407 19.38 18.03 7.25
C CYS A 407 19.46 18.27 8.78
N SER A 408 20.27 17.47 9.48
CA SER A 408 20.37 17.49 10.94
C SER A 408 20.85 18.83 11.53
N GLU A 409 21.52 19.68 10.77
CA GLU A 409 21.92 21.03 11.21
C GLU A 409 20.72 21.98 11.31
N HIS A 410 19.80 21.90 10.34
CA HIS A 410 18.57 22.70 10.33
C HIS A 410 17.44 22.09 11.17
N LYS A 411 17.70 20.95 11.82
CA LYS A 411 16.78 20.26 12.74
C LYS A 411 16.26 21.16 13.86
N SER A 412 17.02 22.18 14.27
CA SER A 412 16.58 23.13 15.31
C SER A 412 15.30 23.89 14.97
N SER A 413 14.96 23.98 13.68
CA SER A 413 13.73 24.61 13.21
C SER A 413 12.51 23.67 13.27
N PHE A 414 12.72 22.35 13.32
CA PHE A 414 11.63 21.38 13.38
C PHE A 414 11.21 21.18 14.83
N LYS A 415 9.90 21.07 15.03
CA LYS A 415 9.32 20.68 16.30
C LYS A 415 8.59 19.34 16.12
N SER A 416 8.52 18.56 17.18
CA SER A 416 7.75 17.31 17.18
C SER A 416 6.30 17.60 17.51
N CYS A 417 5.37 16.94 16.82
CA CYS A 417 3.96 17.00 17.15
C CYS A 417 3.73 16.53 18.58
N HIS A 418 3.01 17.29 19.40
CA HIS A 418 2.66 16.86 20.76
C HIS A 418 1.82 15.58 20.79
N ILE A 419 1.09 15.30 19.70
CA ILE A 419 0.13 14.18 19.63
C ILE A 419 0.77 12.90 19.09
N CYS A 420 1.48 12.97 17.96
CA CYS A 420 2.11 11.79 17.35
C CYS A 420 3.63 11.70 17.52
N SER A 421 4.28 12.71 18.10
CA SER A 421 5.73 12.80 18.29
C SER A 421 6.58 12.80 17.00
N GLU A 422 5.97 12.87 15.82
CA GLU A 422 6.67 12.98 14.54
C GLU A 422 7.15 14.41 14.27
N ASP A 423 8.23 14.55 13.51
CA ASP A 423 8.83 15.85 13.21
C ASP A 423 8.04 16.61 12.13
N ILE A 424 7.85 17.91 12.35
CA ILE A 424 7.10 18.80 11.46
C ILE A 424 7.94 20.05 11.17
N CYS A 425 7.92 20.50 9.91
CA CYS A 425 8.64 21.69 9.48
C CYS A 425 7.98 22.99 10.00
N PRO A 426 8.74 24.11 10.09
CA PRO A 426 8.21 25.42 10.48
C PRO A 426 6.96 25.88 9.74
N ASN A 427 6.81 25.46 8.47
CA ASN A 427 5.68 25.85 7.63
C ASN A 427 4.43 24.99 7.86
N CYS A 428 4.59 23.78 8.41
CA CYS A 428 3.48 22.87 8.69
C CYS A 428 3.08 22.86 10.17
N ILE A 429 3.93 23.38 11.08
CA ILE A 429 3.58 23.50 12.50
C ILE A 429 2.57 24.61 12.75
N THR A 430 1.73 24.39 13.75
CA THR A 430 0.89 25.43 14.34
C THR A 430 0.82 25.22 15.84
N GLU A 431 0.89 26.30 16.61
CA GLU A 431 0.76 26.27 18.06
C GLU A 431 -0.73 26.30 18.44
N CYS A 432 -1.12 25.38 19.32
CA CYS A 432 -2.49 25.29 19.82
C CYS A 432 -2.80 26.54 20.65
N SER A 433 -3.89 27.24 20.35
CA SER A 433 -4.29 28.43 21.10
C SER A 433 -4.68 28.15 22.56
N ASN A 434 -4.99 26.89 22.90
CA ASN A 434 -5.39 26.49 24.25
C ASN A 434 -4.18 26.06 25.11
N CYS A 435 -3.37 25.10 24.64
CA CYS A 435 -2.25 24.57 25.44
C CYS A 435 -0.86 25.10 25.06
N GLY A 436 -0.73 25.84 23.95
CA GLY A 436 0.56 26.33 23.43
C GLY A 436 1.45 25.26 22.77
N GLU A 437 1.07 23.99 22.84
CA GLU A 437 1.79 22.88 22.24
C GLU A 437 1.63 22.84 20.72
N VAL A 438 2.59 22.23 20.03
CA VAL A 438 2.62 22.16 18.57
C VAL A 438 1.86 20.95 18.04
N ALA A 439 1.02 21.16 17.04
CA ALA A 439 0.31 20.10 16.32
C ALA A 439 0.62 20.12 14.81
N CYS A 440 0.64 18.93 14.20
CA CYS A 440 0.68 18.80 12.74
C CYS A 440 -0.71 19.11 12.15
N GLU A 441 -0.76 19.27 10.83
CA GLU A 441 -2.00 19.58 10.11
C GLU A 441 -3.10 18.54 10.36
N SER A 442 -2.76 17.26 10.44
CA SER A 442 -3.73 16.19 10.71
C SER A 442 -4.25 16.15 12.15
N HIS A 443 -3.57 16.82 13.08
CA HIS A 443 -3.91 16.80 14.51
C HIS A 443 -4.31 18.18 15.05
N ARG A 444 -4.69 19.10 14.15
CA ARG A 444 -5.28 20.38 14.48
C ARG A 444 -6.63 20.55 13.81
N ALA A 445 -7.45 21.42 14.38
CA ALA A 445 -8.67 21.91 13.75
C ALA A 445 -8.92 23.35 14.20
N ASP A 446 -9.59 24.14 13.35
CA ASP A 446 -9.96 25.51 13.68
C ASP A 446 -11.21 25.48 14.56
N CYS A 447 -11.16 26.18 15.69
CA CYS A 447 -12.33 26.29 16.57
C CYS A 447 -13.47 27.02 15.85
N SER A 448 -14.67 26.42 15.86
CA SER A 448 -15.84 26.96 15.16
C SER A 448 -16.33 28.33 15.66
N VAL A 449 -15.88 28.77 16.84
CA VAL A 449 -16.31 30.02 17.49
C VAL A 449 -15.37 31.19 17.18
N ASN A 450 -14.05 30.99 17.25
CA ASN A 450 -13.06 32.06 17.07
C ASN A 450 -12.08 31.83 15.93
N THR A 451 -12.18 30.70 15.20
CA THR A 451 -11.30 30.26 14.12
C THR A 451 -9.82 30.07 14.50
N ASN A 452 -9.49 30.14 15.80
CA ASN A 452 -8.13 29.88 16.25
C ASN A 452 -7.84 28.38 16.18
N PRO A 453 -6.63 28.00 15.74
CA PRO A 453 -6.24 26.60 15.65
C PRO A 453 -6.06 26.02 17.06
N ALA A 454 -6.69 24.87 17.31
CA ALA A 454 -6.44 24.07 18.51
C ALA A 454 -6.07 22.64 18.11
N CYS A 455 -5.26 21.98 18.95
CA CYS A 455 -4.97 20.57 18.75
C CYS A 455 -6.22 19.74 19.07
N LEU A 456 -6.34 18.56 18.47
CA LEU A 456 -7.49 17.67 18.66
C LEU A 456 -7.65 17.12 20.09
N PHE A 457 -6.67 17.35 20.98
CA PHE A 457 -6.77 17.04 22.42
C PHE A 457 -7.38 18.17 23.25
N CYS A 458 -7.43 19.39 22.70
CA CYS A 458 -7.88 20.60 23.40
C CYS A 458 -9.26 21.07 22.88
N GLY A 459 -10.04 20.16 22.34
CA GLY A 459 -11.37 20.42 21.81
C GLY A 459 -12.08 19.16 21.35
N GLU A 460 -13.39 19.28 21.19
CA GLU A 460 -14.28 18.22 20.71
C GLU A 460 -15.34 18.79 19.76
N GLU A 461 -16.13 17.92 19.14
CA GLU A 461 -17.27 18.35 18.32
C GLU A 461 -18.44 18.78 19.20
N CYS A 462 -19.08 19.92 18.87
CA CYS A 462 -20.33 20.30 19.53
C CYS A 462 -21.44 19.29 19.18
N ASN A 463 -22.14 18.76 20.20
CA ASN A 463 -23.17 17.73 19.99
C ASN A 463 -24.36 18.17 19.12
N GLN A 464 -24.56 19.48 18.94
CA GLN A 464 -25.65 20.02 18.11
C GLN A 464 -25.25 20.31 16.66
N CYS A 465 -24.08 20.89 16.41
CA CYS A 465 -23.66 21.29 15.05
C CYS A 465 -22.51 20.48 14.48
N THR A 466 -21.96 19.54 15.25
CA THR A 466 -20.85 18.63 14.91
C THR A 466 -19.57 19.35 14.45
N LYS A 467 -19.46 20.66 14.72
CA LYS A 467 -18.25 21.43 14.40
C LYS A 467 -17.28 21.35 15.57
N PHE A 468 -16.00 21.14 15.26
CA PHE A 468 -14.92 21.17 16.24
C PHE A 468 -14.89 22.52 16.98
N THR A 469 -14.78 22.46 18.30
CA THR A 469 -14.78 23.61 19.19
C THR A 469 -13.75 23.34 20.29
N CYS A 470 -12.85 24.29 20.55
CA CYS A 470 -11.87 24.13 21.62
C CYS A 470 -12.54 24.12 23.00
N ASP A 471 -11.88 23.53 23.99
CA ASP A 471 -12.43 23.34 25.34
C ASP A 471 -12.90 24.65 25.99
N ASP A 472 -12.19 25.76 25.75
CA ASP A 472 -12.55 27.10 26.25
C ASP A 472 -13.93 27.60 25.77
N HIS A 473 -14.41 27.09 24.63
CA HIS A 473 -15.69 27.46 24.02
C HIS A 473 -16.73 26.34 24.09
N LEU A 474 -16.40 25.24 24.77
CA LEU A 474 -17.32 24.17 25.06
C LEU A 474 -17.86 24.30 26.49
N THR A 475 -19.13 23.97 26.65
CA THR A 475 -19.78 23.95 27.96
C THR A 475 -20.62 22.69 28.06
N VAL A 476 -20.54 22.01 29.20
CA VAL A 476 -21.34 20.81 29.47
C VAL A 476 -22.77 21.27 29.77
N GLY A 477 -23.74 20.77 29.00
CA GLY A 477 -25.15 20.97 29.31
C GLY A 477 -25.53 20.20 30.57
N GLU A 478 -25.92 20.89 31.65
CA GLU A 478 -26.22 20.25 32.94
C GLU A 478 -27.43 19.29 32.89
N ILE A 479 -28.27 19.39 31.85
CA ILE A 479 -29.43 18.52 31.66
C ILE A 479 -29.07 17.23 30.88
N THR A 480 -28.15 17.31 29.93
CA THR A 480 -27.81 16.18 29.05
C THR A 480 -26.45 15.57 29.31
N GLU A 481 -25.59 16.25 30.07
CA GLU A 481 -24.18 15.91 30.30
C GLU A 481 -23.33 15.86 29.02
N GLU A 482 -23.78 16.52 27.96
CA GLU A 482 -23.09 16.60 26.66
C GLU A 482 -22.45 17.97 26.44
N LEU A 483 -21.45 18.06 25.55
CA LEU A 483 -20.73 19.30 25.25
C LEU A 483 -21.39 20.10 24.12
N TYR A 484 -21.58 21.40 24.36
CA TYR A 484 -22.16 22.35 23.42
C TYR A 484 -21.26 23.57 23.26
N CYS A 485 -21.18 24.12 22.04
CA CYS A 485 -20.54 25.42 21.85
C CYS A 485 -21.42 26.55 22.40
N SER A 486 -20.82 27.71 22.68
CA SER A 486 -21.52 28.90 23.20
C SER A 486 -22.74 29.36 22.39
N GLN A 487 -22.82 29.06 21.09
CA GLN A 487 -23.99 29.40 20.25
C GLN A 487 -25.17 28.43 20.40
N HIS A 488 -24.94 27.25 20.96
CA HIS A 488 -25.95 26.20 21.07
C HIS A 488 -26.31 25.87 22.51
N ILE A 489 -25.80 26.63 23.48
CA ILE A 489 -26.13 26.51 24.89
C ILE A 489 -26.81 27.78 25.38
N GLU A 490 -27.86 27.61 26.17
CA GLU A 490 -28.60 28.69 26.81
C GLU A 490 -28.88 28.30 28.26
N ASP A 491 -29.00 29.28 29.15
CA ASP A 491 -29.34 29.03 30.55
C ASP A 491 -30.84 29.17 30.77
N CYS A 492 -31.43 28.24 31.52
CA CYS A 492 -32.81 28.35 31.93
C CYS A 492 -32.98 29.51 32.94
N GLU A 493 -33.77 30.52 32.59
CA GLU A 493 -34.05 31.73 33.42
C GLU A 493 -34.78 31.44 34.75
N LYS A 494 -35.03 30.17 35.07
CA LYS A 494 -35.68 29.73 36.31
C LYS A 494 -34.74 28.97 37.24
N CYS A 495 -33.92 28.06 36.71
CA CYS A 495 -32.99 27.28 37.53
C CYS A 495 -31.51 27.60 37.30
N GLY A 496 -31.19 28.42 36.30
CA GLY A 496 -29.81 28.75 35.91
C GLY A 496 -29.06 27.58 35.26
N MET A 497 -29.72 26.44 35.04
CA MET A 497 -29.07 25.26 34.45
C MET A 497 -28.86 25.48 32.95
N SER A 498 -27.64 25.23 32.48
CA SER A 498 -27.28 25.31 31.07
C SER A 498 -27.85 24.13 30.29
N MET A 499 -28.39 24.41 29.12
CA MET A 499 -29.12 23.45 28.31
C MET A 499 -28.95 23.74 26.83
N SER A 500 -29.17 22.74 25.98
CA SER A 500 -29.08 22.98 24.55
C SER A 500 -30.20 23.92 24.07
N SER A 501 -29.84 24.86 23.21
CA SER A 501 -30.76 25.78 22.52
C SER A 501 -31.93 25.04 21.86
N ARG A 502 -31.71 23.83 21.34
CA ARG A 502 -32.79 22.99 20.77
C ARG A 502 -33.82 22.53 21.79
N ARG A 503 -33.43 22.39 23.05
CA ARG A 503 -34.34 22.05 24.17
C ARG A 503 -34.82 23.30 24.91
N SER A 504 -34.37 24.49 24.52
CA SER A 504 -34.83 25.77 25.06
C SER A 504 -36.20 26.13 24.50
N HIS A 505 -37.11 26.52 25.38
CA HIS A 505 -38.44 26.99 25.02
C HIS A 505 -38.59 28.43 25.47
N SER A 506 -38.92 29.32 24.55
CA SER A 506 -39.15 30.73 24.86
C SER A 506 -40.56 30.94 25.40
N CYS A 507 -40.70 31.58 26.55
CA CYS A 507 -42.01 32.01 27.04
C CYS A 507 -42.62 33.06 26.10
N ILE A 508 -43.84 32.82 25.58
CA ILE A 508 -44.51 33.78 24.66
C ILE A 508 -44.72 35.19 25.25
N HIS A 509 -44.74 35.33 26.58
CA HIS A 509 -45.03 36.60 27.23
C HIS A 509 -43.80 37.40 27.69
N CYS A 510 -42.67 36.75 27.98
CA CYS A 510 -41.46 37.45 28.44
C CYS A 510 -40.20 37.13 27.67
N GLY A 511 -40.21 36.12 26.80
CA GLY A 511 -39.03 35.68 26.07
C GLY A 511 -38.03 34.88 26.88
N ASP A 512 -38.27 34.67 28.19
CA ASP A 512 -37.40 33.84 29.04
C ASP A 512 -37.19 32.45 28.40
N ALA A 513 -35.93 32.01 28.32
CA ALA A 513 -35.56 30.65 27.97
C ALA A 513 -35.89 29.67 29.11
N LEU A 514 -36.61 28.60 28.80
CA LEU A 514 -37.11 27.62 29.77
C LEU A 514 -36.68 26.21 29.41
N CYS A 515 -36.28 25.45 30.43
CA CYS A 515 -36.10 24.01 30.31
C CYS A 515 -37.41 23.25 30.32
N ASP A 516 -37.37 21.99 29.87
CA ASP A 516 -38.52 21.07 29.84
C ASP A 516 -39.27 20.98 31.19
N LYS A 517 -38.58 21.20 32.32
CA LYS A 517 -39.17 21.16 33.67
C LYS A 517 -39.82 22.47 34.12
N HIS A 518 -39.46 23.60 33.52
CA HIS A 518 -39.94 24.93 33.94
C HIS A 518 -40.85 25.59 32.89
N ARG A 519 -41.06 24.93 31.76
CA ARG A 519 -42.12 25.29 30.82
C ARG A 519 -43.42 24.61 31.23
N GLU A 520 -44.51 25.33 31.02
CA GLU A 520 -45.86 24.79 30.93
C GLU A 520 -46.35 25.09 29.51
N ASN A 521 -47.33 24.33 29.02
CA ASN A 521 -47.96 24.61 27.73
C ASN A 521 -49.37 25.17 27.96
N CYS A 522 -49.71 26.25 27.26
CA CYS A 522 -51.07 26.77 27.28
C CYS A 522 -52.02 25.76 26.63
N HIS A 523 -53.11 25.38 27.30
CA HIS A 523 -54.07 24.41 26.77
C HIS A 523 -54.73 24.87 25.46
N GLU A 524 -54.92 26.18 25.27
CA GLU A 524 -55.62 26.72 24.10
C GLU A 524 -54.72 26.87 22.86
N CYS A 525 -53.50 27.38 23.03
CA CYS A 525 -52.60 27.66 21.90
C CYS A 525 -51.36 26.77 21.84
N GLU A 526 -51.19 25.86 22.80
CA GLU A 526 -50.05 24.93 22.94
C GLU A 526 -48.67 25.59 23.12
N GLU A 527 -48.61 26.92 23.08
CA GLU A 527 -47.38 27.71 23.27
C GLU A 527 -46.79 27.56 24.68
N SER A 528 -45.46 27.60 24.74
CA SER A 528 -44.70 27.51 25.98
C SER A 528 -44.81 28.79 26.82
N ILE A 529 -45.07 28.62 28.12
CA ILE A 529 -45.18 29.69 29.10
C ILE A 529 -44.39 29.35 30.35
N CYS A 530 -43.79 30.36 30.98
CA CYS A 530 -43.16 30.17 32.29
C CYS A 530 -44.23 30.12 33.37
N GLN A 531 -43.89 29.51 34.51
CA GLN A 531 -44.81 29.40 35.66
C GLN A 531 -45.38 30.75 36.15
N LYS A 532 -44.68 31.88 35.93
CA LYS A 532 -45.18 33.23 36.28
C LYS A 532 -46.32 33.70 35.38
N HIS A 533 -46.37 33.21 34.13
CA HIS A 533 -47.39 33.55 33.14
C HIS A 533 -48.43 32.45 32.94
N ALA A 534 -48.22 31.30 33.58
CA ALA A 534 -49.17 30.21 33.70
C ALA A 534 -50.21 30.52 34.80
N TYR A 535 -51.46 30.17 34.54
CA TYR A 535 -52.49 30.09 35.59
C TYR A 535 -53.49 29.00 35.27
N SER A 536 -54.10 28.48 36.32
CA SER A 536 -55.20 27.54 36.26
C SER A 536 -56.54 28.27 36.31
N CYS A 537 -57.51 27.77 35.55
CA CYS A 537 -58.90 28.20 35.67
C CYS A 537 -59.53 27.50 36.87
N LYS A 538 -60.13 28.26 37.78
CA LYS A 538 -60.71 27.73 39.02
C LYS A 538 -61.83 26.71 38.78
N ASP A 539 -62.58 26.91 37.70
CA ASP A 539 -63.77 26.11 37.39
C ASP A 539 -63.45 24.93 36.46
N CYS A 540 -62.21 24.79 35.97
CA CYS A 540 -61.80 23.62 35.20
C CYS A 540 -61.62 22.42 36.14
N THR A 541 -62.25 21.29 35.82
CA THR A 541 -62.10 20.03 36.57
C THR A 541 -60.79 19.31 36.29
N GLU A 542 -60.09 19.72 35.23
CA GLU A 542 -58.77 19.23 34.86
C GLU A 542 -57.75 20.34 35.12
N ASP A 543 -56.51 20.00 35.49
CA ASP A 543 -55.39 20.92 35.73
C ASP A 543 -54.89 21.57 34.41
N LYS A 544 -55.80 22.24 33.70
CA LYS A 544 -55.53 22.97 32.47
C LYS A 544 -54.85 24.30 32.80
N ILE A 545 -53.73 24.54 32.15
CA ILE A 545 -52.94 25.76 32.30
C ILE A 545 -53.19 26.67 31.09
N PHE A 546 -53.38 27.96 31.33
CA PHE A 546 -53.62 28.96 30.29
C PHE A 546 -52.56 30.06 30.34
N CYS A 547 -52.22 30.60 29.17
CA CYS A 547 -51.40 31.81 29.03
C CYS A 547 -52.26 33.06 29.26
N LYS A 548 -51.61 34.20 29.54
CA LYS A 548 -52.24 35.48 29.90
C LYS A 548 -53.27 35.98 28.88
N ASP A 549 -53.13 35.63 27.61
CA ASP A 549 -54.04 36.07 26.56
C ASP A 549 -55.31 35.19 26.51
N HIS A 550 -55.22 33.93 26.94
CA HIS A 550 -56.33 32.96 26.90
C HIS A 550 -57.13 32.86 28.19
N GLY A 551 -56.95 33.81 29.11
CA GLY A 551 -57.79 33.87 30.29
C GLY A 551 -57.95 35.27 30.85
N VAL A 552 -59.06 35.41 31.52
CA VAL A 552 -59.62 36.69 31.91
C VAL A 552 -59.99 36.63 33.38
N ASN A 553 -60.03 37.77 34.04
CA ASN A 553 -60.52 37.82 35.41
C ASN A 553 -62.03 37.98 35.41
N CYS A 554 -62.72 37.25 36.28
CA CYS A 554 -64.11 37.52 36.61
C CYS A 554 -64.23 38.94 37.20
N ILE A 555 -65.09 39.80 36.64
CA ILE A 555 -65.23 41.17 37.15
C ILE A 555 -65.87 41.27 38.55
N VAL A 556 -66.38 40.16 39.09
CA VAL A 556 -67.03 40.09 40.40
C VAL A 556 -66.08 39.57 41.47
N CYS A 557 -65.46 38.40 41.28
CA CYS A 557 -64.56 37.78 42.26
C CYS A 557 -63.07 37.90 41.91
N ASN A 558 -62.71 38.45 40.76
CA ASN A 558 -61.34 38.57 40.24
C ASN A 558 -60.60 37.23 40.01
N GLU A 559 -61.31 36.10 40.09
CA GLU A 559 -60.76 34.77 39.78
C GLU A 559 -60.48 34.62 38.28
N LYS A 560 -59.46 33.80 37.95
CA LYS A 560 -59.04 33.53 36.57
C LYS A 560 -59.97 32.52 35.89
N LEU A 561 -60.46 32.88 34.70
CA LEU A 561 -61.36 32.08 33.89
C LEU A 561 -60.74 31.81 32.52
N CYS A 562 -60.89 30.58 32.04
CA CYS A 562 -60.63 30.23 30.64
C CYS A 562 -61.78 30.70 29.74
N GLU A 563 -61.67 30.43 28.44
CA GLU A 563 -62.70 30.76 27.46
C GLU A 563 -64.02 30.02 27.68
N GLU A 564 -63.99 28.77 28.13
CA GLU A 564 -65.20 27.96 28.34
C GLU A 564 -65.98 28.39 29.59
N HIS A 565 -65.30 28.90 30.61
CA HIS A 565 -65.90 29.29 31.91
C HIS A 565 -66.13 30.80 32.05
N ARG A 566 -65.88 31.57 30.99
CA ARG A 566 -66.15 33.00 30.96
C ARG A 566 -67.44 33.27 30.21
N GLU A 567 -68.31 34.04 30.83
CA GLU A 567 -69.55 34.49 30.21
C GLU A 567 -69.56 36.02 30.14
N LYS A 568 -70.12 36.57 29.06
CA LYS A 568 -70.05 38.01 28.81
C LYS A 568 -70.96 38.77 29.78
N ALA A 569 -70.37 39.73 30.48
CA ALA A 569 -71.03 40.65 31.39
C ALA A 569 -72.26 41.33 30.72
N GLY A 570 -73.45 41.09 31.28
CA GLY A 570 -74.73 41.60 30.78
C GLY A 570 -74.84 43.13 30.82
N LEU A 571 -74.12 43.82 31.72
CA LEU A 571 -74.14 45.29 31.86
C LEU A 571 -72.77 45.92 31.79
N LYS A 572 -71.81 45.38 32.54
CA LYS A 572 -70.45 45.91 32.57
C LYS A 572 -69.69 45.42 31.32
N GLU A 573 -68.55 46.03 31.06
CA GLU A 573 -67.59 45.50 30.10
C GLU A 573 -66.68 44.52 30.83
N GLY A 574 -66.50 43.31 30.28
CA GLY A 574 -65.72 42.23 30.90
C GLY A 574 -66.45 40.88 30.89
N PHE A 575 -65.91 39.95 31.67
CA PHE A 575 -66.43 38.59 31.78
C PHE A 575 -66.72 38.23 33.23
N THR A 576 -67.67 37.32 33.43
CA THR A 576 -68.11 36.86 34.74
C THR A 576 -68.14 35.33 34.73
N CYS A 577 -67.80 34.68 35.85
CA CYS A 577 -67.94 33.23 35.97
C CYS A 577 -69.40 32.82 36.15
N GLU A 578 -69.70 31.54 35.93
CA GLU A 578 -71.06 31.01 36.01
C GLU A 578 -71.72 31.28 37.38
N GLU A 579 -70.97 31.14 38.49
CA GLU A 579 -71.47 31.39 39.84
C GLU A 579 -71.95 32.84 40.06
N HIS A 580 -71.36 33.79 39.33
CA HIS A 580 -71.67 35.22 39.45
C HIS A 580 -72.63 35.71 38.37
N ILE A 581 -73.23 34.80 37.59
CA ILE A 581 -74.26 35.13 36.62
C ILE A 581 -75.62 34.65 37.12
N GLN A 582 -76.55 35.58 37.20
CA GLN A 582 -77.93 35.28 37.55
C GLN A 582 -78.90 35.90 36.53
N PRO A 583 -79.91 35.15 36.04
CA PRO A 583 -80.91 35.72 35.16
C PRO A 583 -81.84 36.65 35.93
N CYS A 584 -82.09 37.84 35.38
CA CYS A 584 -83.06 38.76 35.94
C CYS A 584 -84.44 38.07 36.05
N GLU A 585 -85.09 38.21 37.20
CA GLU A 585 -86.36 37.55 37.50
C GLU A 585 -87.47 37.89 36.48
N ILE A 586 -87.43 39.10 35.93
CA ILE A 586 -88.44 39.64 35.01
C ILE A 586 -88.07 39.38 33.55
N CYS A 587 -86.93 39.89 33.08
CA CYS A 587 -86.56 39.80 31.66
C CYS A 587 -85.83 38.49 31.31
N LYS A 588 -85.37 37.73 32.30
CA LYS A 588 -84.65 36.44 32.16
C LYS A 588 -83.37 36.55 31.33
N ILE A 589 -82.81 37.75 31.20
CA ILE A 589 -81.47 37.97 30.65
C ILE A 589 -80.45 37.76 31.77
N PRO A 590 -79.35 37.02 31.53
CA PRO A 590 -78.26 36.87 32.49
C PRO A 590 -77.59 38.23 32.76
N TYR A 591 -77.36 38.52 34.04
CA TYR A 591 -76.58 39.67 34.51
C TYR A 591 -75.59 39.19 35.55
N GLU A 592 -74.57 40.00 35.79
CA GLU A 592 -73.69 39.81 36.92
C GLU A 592 -74.50 40.03 38.21
N THR A 593 -74.31 39.18 39.21
CA THR A 593 -75.10 39.20 40.47
C THR A 593 -75.06 40.58 41.14
N ILE A 594 -73.91 41.25 41.12
CA ILE A 594 -73.72 42.61 41.64
C ILE A 594 -74.51 43.69 40.90
N SER A 595 -74.96 43.41 39.67
CA SER A 595 -75.74 44.33 38.85
C SER A 595 -77.25 44.12 39.01
N LEU A 596 -77.68 43.14 39.83
CA LEU A 596 -79.08 42.89 40.14
C LEU A 596 -79.43 43.45 41.52
N GLU A 597 -80.53 44.18 41.59
CA GLU A 597 -81.13 44.62 42.84
C GLU A 597 -82.42 43.81 43.05
N ASN A 598 -82.51 43.06 44.15
CA ASN A 598 -83.62 42.11 44.42
C ASN A 598 -83.88 41.15 43.24
N HIS A 599 -82.82 40.60 42.64
CA HIS A 599 -82.86 39.73 41.45
C HIS A 599 -83.44 40.39 40.19
N ARG A 600 -83.57 41.73 40.15
CA ARG A 600 -84.05 42.49 39.00
C ARG A 600 -82.93 43.36 38.43
N CYS A 601 -82.84 43.43 37.11
CA CYS A 601 -81.87 44.31 36.47
C CYS A 601 -82.35 45.76 36.52
N PRO A 602 -81.47 46.77 36.37
CA PRO A 602 -81.83 48.17 36.48
C PRO A 602 -82.99 48.58 35.54
N ALA A 603 -83.02 48.03 34.33
CA ALA A 603 -84.11 48.24 33.37
C ALA A 603 -85.45 47.64 33.80
N CYS A 604 -85.47 46.58 34.62
CA CYS A 604 -86.70 45.99 35.14
C CYS A 604 -87.14 46.58 36.48
N THR A 605 -86.26 47.32 37.16
CA THR A 605 -86.55 47.97 38.44
C THR A 605 -87.19 49.35 38.24
N ASP A 606 -86.76 50.12 37.22
CA ASP A 606 -87.26 51.49 36.94
C ASP A 606 -88.14 51.55 35.66
N PHE A 607 -89.35 50.97 35.71
CA PHE A 607 -90.30 51.01 34.61
C PHE A 607 -91.09 52.34 34.55
N LYS A 608 -90.93 53.10 33.46
CA LYS A 608 -91.64 54.36 33.20
C LYS A 608 -92.71 54.20 32.10
N PRO A 609 -93.77 55.03 32.06
CA PRO A 609 -94.71 55.02 30.94
C PRO A 609 -94.01 55.27 29.59
N SER A 610 -94.41 54.58 28.52
CA SER A 610 -93.77 54.66 27.18
C SER A 610 -93.55 56.07 26.66
N ASP A 611 -94.48 56.98 26.96
CA ASP A 611 -94.51 58.34 26.41
C ASP A 611 -93.43 59.25 27.03
N ASN A 612 -92.83 58.81 28.15
CA ASN A 612 -91.85 59.57 28.93
C ASN A 612 -90.42 59.03 28.79
N VAL A 613 -90.16 58.15 27.82
CA VAL A 613 -88.85 57.52 27.65
C VAL A 613 -88.27 57.89 26.30
N ASP A 614 -87.06 58.44 26.32
CA ASP A 614 -86.29 58.71 25.12
C ASP A 614 -85.67 57.41 24.58
N VAL A 615 -86.11 57.01 23.39
CA VAL A 615 -85.75 55.77 22.71
C VAL A 615 -85.55 56.03 21.22
N SER A 616 -84.79 55.16 20.55
CA SER A 616 -84.62 55.23 19.09
C SER A 616 -85.94 55.02 18.36
N GLU A 617 -85.99 55.43 17.09
CA GLU A 617 -87.19 55.35 16.25
C GLU A 617 -87.65 53.88 16.07
N GLU A 618 -86.71 52.95 15.97
CA GLU A 618 -86.99 51.51 15.86
C GLU A 618 -87.67 50.95 17.10
N ILE A 619 -87.24 51.40 18.30
CA ILE A 619 -87.88 51.01 19.55
C ILE A 619 -89.25 51.68 19.68
N ARG A 620 -89.37 52.94 19.25
CA ARG A 620 -90.62 53.70 19.31
C ARG A 620 -91.71 53.03 18.46
N ASN A 621 -91.39 52.50 17.29
CA ASN A 621 -92.31 51.68 16.48
C ASN A 621 -92.89 50.48 17.26
N VAL A 622 -92.07 49.81 18.09
CA VAL A 622 -92.54 48.69 18.94
C VAL A 622 -93.42 49.17 20.10
N LEU A 623 -93.20 50.39 20.59
CA LEU A 623 -94.01 51.00 21.65
C LEU A 623 -95.36 51.48 21.13
N ASP A 624 -95.41 52.00 19.90
CA ASP A 624 -96.64 52.50 19.27
C ASP A 624 -97.68 51.38 19.07
N GLU A 625 -97.24 50.13 18.84
CA GLU A 625 -98.10 48.95 18.84
C GLU A 625 -98.76 48.68 20.21
N HIS A 626 -98.25 49.30 21.29
CA HIS A 626 -98.55 48.98 22.68
C HIS A 626 -98.69 50.24 23.56
N SER A 627 -99.72 51.05 23.30
CA SER A 627 -100.02 52.33 23.99
C SER A 627 -100.16 52.32 25.53
N LYS A 628 -100.03 51.17 26.20
CA LYS A 628 -100.02 51.04 27.67
C LYS A 628 -98.76 50.38 28.20
N ALA A 629 -97.73 50.27 27.38
CA ALA A 629 -96.47 49.67 27.78
C ALA A 629 -95.77 50.52 28.83
N LYS A 630 -95.14 49.84 29.80
CA LYS A 630 -94.11 50.43 30.64
C LYS A 630 -92.75 50.05 30.06
N VAL A 631 -91.82 50.97 30.03
CA VAL A 631 -90.49 50.81 29.45
C VAL A 631 -89.45 51.13 30.51
N GLY A 632 -88.48 50.24 30.67
CA GLY A 632 -87.31 50.52 31.48
C GLY A 632 -86.05 50.29 30.66
N LEU A 633 -85.06 51.14 30.90
CA LEU A 633 -83.84 51.19 30.10
C LEU A 633 -82.63 50.93 30.99
N ASN A 634 -81.63 50.28 30.42
CA ASN A 634 -80.27 50.33 30.95
C ASN A 634 -79.30 50.71 29.82
N SER A 635 -77.99 50.65 30.07
CA SER A 635 -76.98 51.05 29.08
C SER A 635 -77.03 50.22 27.78
N LYS A 636 -77.53 48.98 27.80
CA LYS A 636 -77.50 48.05 26.66
C LYS A 636 -78.88 47.63 26.16
N LEU A 637 -79.89 47.56 27.03
CA LEU A 637 -81.19 46.97 26.77
C LEU A 637 -82.34 47.94 27.03
N CYS A 638 -83.40 47.77 26.23
CA CYS A 638 -84.72 48.33 26.46
C CYS A 638 -85.68 47.20 26.80
N VAL A 639 -86.28 47.24 27.99
CA VAL A 639 -87.26 46.26 28.42
C VAL A 639 -88.65 46.89 28.37
N VAL A 640 -89.51 46.32 27.54
CA VAL A 640 -90.90 46.75 27.35
C VAL A 640 -91.83 45.76 28.02
N TYR A 641 -92.53 46.22 29.05
CA TYR A 641 -93.57 45.47 29.74
C TYR A 641 -94.96 45.93 29.30
N VAL A 642 -95.73 45.02 28.72
CA VAL A 642 -97.10 45.30 28.25
C VAL A 642 -98.11 44.66 29.21
N PRO A 643 -98.73 45.45 30.11
CA PRO A 643 -99.74 44.95 31.03
C PRO A 643 -101.01 44.54 30.29
N LYS A 644 -101.58 43.38 30.64
CA LYS A 644 -102.91 42.94 30.15
C LYS A 644 -103.88 42.78 31.31
N ARG A 645 -105.12 43.25 31.12
CA ARG A 645 -106.15 43.32 32.18
C ARG A 645 -106.63 41.94 32.64
N LEU A 646 -106.69 40.95 31.73
CA LEU A 646 -107.23 39.59 31.98
C LEU A 646 -106.30 38.44 31.50
N ARG A 647 -105.07 38.72 31.06
CA ARG A 647 -104.08 37.71 30.62
C ARG A 647 -102.71 37.99 31.23
N ARG A 648 -101.81 36.99 31.25
CA ARG A 648 -100.40 37.18 31.64
C ARG A 648 -99.78 38.34 30.85
N GLY A 649 -99.07 39.23 31.56
CA GLY A 649 -98.37 40.36 30.95
C GLY A 649 -97.31 39.86 29.96
N LYS A 650 -97.03 40.64 28.93
CA LYS A 650 -95.96 40.32 27.97
C LYS A 650 -94.73 41.15 28.27
N ILE A 651 -93.56 40.55 28.15
CA ILE A 651 -92.29 41.27 28.18
C ILE A 651 -91.59 41.12 26.83
N ILE A 652 -91.04 42.22 26.35
CA ILE A 652 -90.23 42.28 25.14
C ILE A 652 -88.91 42.93 25.56
N VAL A 653 -87.80 42.25 25.30
CA VAL A 653 -86.46 42.77 25.54
C VAL A 653 -85.86 43.09 24.19
N LEU A 654 -85.42 44.33 24.04
CA LEU A 654 -84.83 44.87 22.83
C LEU A 654 -83.40 45.32 23.13
N ASN A 655 -82.52 45.23 22.14
CA ASN A 655 -81.25 45.94 22.17
C ASN A 655 -81.54 47.44 22.11
N ARG A 656 -80.96 48.22 23.02
CA ARG A 656 -81.26 49.65 23.14
C ARG A 656 -80.78 50.45 21.92
N LYS A 657 -79.68 50.04 21.28
CA LYS A 657 -79.10 50.77 20.15
C LYS A 657 -79.69 50.36 18.80
N SER A 658 -79.83 49.06 18.56
CA SER A 658 -80.32 48.56 17.27
C SER A 658 -81.85 48.39 17.20
N GLY A 659 -82.55 48.44 18.33
CA GLY A 659 -83.97 48.10 18.42
C GLY A 659 -84.27 46.61 18.19
N GLU A 660 -83.24 45.79 17.94
CA GLU A 660 -83.39 44.38 17.64
C GLU A 660 -83.97 43.62 18.83
N LYS A 661 -84.88 42.69 18.55
CA LYS A 661 -85.60 41.94 19.56
C LYS A 661 -84.81 40.74 20.07
N ILE A 662 -84.20 40.90 21.23
CA ILE A 662 -83.42 39.86 21.90
C ILE A 662 -84.33 38.77 22.47
N ARG A 663 -85.45 39.14 23.10
CA ARG A 663 -86.34 38.15 23.75
C ARG A 663 -87.79 38.60 23.81
N LYS A 664 -88.71 37.63 23.75
CA LYS A 664 -90.14 37.82 24.04
C LYS A 664 -90.62 36.77 25.04
N GLY A 665 -91.23 37.20 26.14
CA GLY A 665 -91.70 36.31 27.20
C GLY A 665 -93.11 36.66 27.71
N LYS A 666 -93.71 35.74 28.46
CA LYS A 666 -94.91 36.00 29.27
C LYS A 666 -94.49 36.05 30.74
N ILE A 667 -94.91 37.08 31.48
CA ILE A 667 -94.64 37.18 32.93
C ILE A 667 -95.77 36.47 33.70
N GLY A 668 -95.39 35.64 34.67
CA GLY A 668 -96.32 34.87 35.53
C GLY A 668 -97.21 35.77 36.40
N LEU A 669 -98.38 35.27 36.80
CA LEU A 669 -99.40 36.03 37.53
C LEU A 669 -98.93 36.51 38.92
N MET A 670 -97.93 35.86 39.51
CA MET A 670 -97.43 36.13 40.87
C MET A 670 -96.68 37.48 41.02
N ASN A 671 -96.15 38.06 39.94
CA ASN A 671 -95.46 39.36 40.00
C ASN A 671 -96.42 40.56 40.08
N LYS A 672 -97.74 40.33 40.15
CA LYS A 672 -98.74 41.38 40.44
C LYS A 672 -98.99 41.61 41.94
N LEU A 673 -98.49 40.74 42.83
CA LEU A 673 -98.84 40.77 44.27
C LEU A 673 -97.73 41.31 45.20
N THR A 674 -96.47 41.36 44.76
CA THR A 674 -95.33 41.81 45.58
C THR A 674 -95.02 43.31 45.46
N GLY A 675 -96.02 44.13 45.11
CA GLY A 675 -95.81 45.52 44.73
C GLY A 675 -95.25 45.58 43.31
N GLY A 676 -96.10 45.94 42.35
CA GLY A 676 -95.61 46.34 41.03
C GLY A 676 -94.73 47.60 41.16
N PRO A 677 -94.00 47.98 40.11
CA PRO A 677 -93.60 49.37 40.00
C PRO A 677 -94.84 50.27 40.03
#